data_AF-A0A840PFX3-F1
#
_entry.id   AF-A0A840PFX3-F1
#
_cell.length_a   1.000
_cell.length_b   1.000
_cell.length_c   1.000
_cell.angle_alpha   90.00
_cell.angle_beta   90.00
_cell.angle_gamma   90.00
#
_symmetry.space_group_name_H-M   'P 1'
#
loop_
_entity.id
_entity.type
_entity.pdbx_description
1 polymer ?
#
loop_
_entity_poly.entity_id
_entity_poly.type
_entity_poly.pdbx_seq_one_letter_code
_entity_poly.pdbx_strand_id
1 'polypeptide(L)'
;MGAPTIPSRLTAPPPGWAVRADVVVVGSGIAGLTAALRYAELAPAAKVLVVTKDVLSAGSTQWAQGGIAAVLDPGDSAAEHLSDTLVAGVGLCDVPAVRALVTEGPGALRRLMAHGARFDRDAEGELQLTREGGHRRNRIVHAGGDATGAEVQRALVEAARRSHIEIIEHALVLDLLKDAEGRAAGITLHVMGEGARDGVGAVRANAVVLATGGMGQIYSSTTNPVVSTGDGVALALRAGAEVRDLEFVQFHPTVLWLGGGATGQQPLISEAVRGEGAVLIDAAGERFMRGVHELADLAPRDVVAKAITRRMRETGAEHVYLDGRHFGEEKWRTRFPTIYAVCREHGIDPAREPIPVAPAAHYASGGVRTDLRGRTTVPGLYACGEVACTGVHGANRLASNSLLEGLVFAERIAADILGSEHAPGEPVRPDGPTGLVDPRARPRIQGWMSRGAGVLRSGESLREVARALVDARWTPVAVEPCTESWETTNLLTVATVLVAAAARREETRGSHWREDHPEADDTRWLAHLDATLSQEGLTMTYRPHGERRTTLPPQVEHELTQAGLDPADVVGVYARALAEDVWEAGDVTSLATIPEGREAVADVVARADGVVAGLAVAEGLFAYASEGRLTAARRVKDGERVARGDVLMTVSGPARDLLTAERTALNLLTHLSGIATATARWVEAVEGTNARVRDSRKTLPGLRALEKYAVRCGGGVNHRMSLSDAALIKDNHVVAAGGVAAAFRAVRQAFPGLPIEVEVDRIDQIEPVLAEGAEEILLDNFSVEEMARAVRMVDGRARLEASGGLRLESARDVAATGVDYLAVGALTHSAPALDIALDLRGT
;
A
#
# COMPACT_ATOMS: atom_id res chain seq x y z
N MET A 1 -8.99 -23.45 -7.83
CA MET A 1 -7.99 -24.51 -7.62
C MET A 1 -8.05 -24.92 -6.16
N GLY A 2 -8.10 -26.21 -5.82
CA GLY A 2 -8.12 -26.63 -4.41
C GLY A 2 -6.76 -26.36 -3.78
N ALA A 3 -6.68 -25.45 -2.81
CA ALA A 3 -5.49 -25.28 -1.97
C ALA A 3 -5.39 -26.48 -1.00
N PRO A 4 -4.17 -26.93 -0.61
CA PRO A 4 -4.05 -27.92 0.45
C PRO A 4 -4.74 -27.41 1.72
N THR A 5 -5.42 -28.30 2.44
CA THR A 5 -5.99 -27.95 3.75
C THR A 5 -4.85 -27.67 4.73
N ILE A 6 -4.61 -26.40 5.02
CA ILE A 6 -3.60 -25.93 5.97
C ILE A 6 -4.14 -26.16 7.40
N PRO A 7 -3.37 -26.80 8.30
CA PRO A 7 -3.83 -26.96 9.68
C PRO A 7 -3.92 -25.61 10.38
N SER A 8 -5.01 -25.39 11.12
CA SER A 8 -5.20 -24.17 11.93
C SER A 8 -4.31 -24.13 13.18
N ARG A 9 -3.67 -25.24 13.52
CA ARG A 9 -2.76 -25.40 14.65
C ARG A 9 -1.79 -26.56 14.41
N LEU A 10 -0.56 -26.48 14.92
CA LEU A 10 0.36 -27.61 14.86
C LEU A 10 -0.04 -28.69 15.88
N THR A 11 0.02 -29.96 15.48
CA THR A 11 -0.07 -31.06 16.46
C THR A 11 1.19 -31.03 17.33
N ALA A 12 1.01 -30.87 18.64
CA ALA A 12 2.09 -30.86 19.61
C ALA A 12 1.59 -31.37 20.98
N PRO A 13 2.47 -31.95 21.82
CA PRO A 13 2.14 -32.22 23.22
C PRO A 13 1.61 -30.98 23.96
N PRO A 14 0.80 -31.15 25.03
CA PRO A 14 0.43 -30.03 25.88
C PRO A 14 1.68 -29.41 26.53
N PRO A 15 1.70 -28.09 26.79
CA PRO A 15 2.81 -27.44 27.49
C PRO A 15 3.10 -28.11 28.85
N GLY A 16 4.34 -28.58 29.04
CA GLY A 16 4.81 -29.16 30.30
C GLY A 16 5.25 -28.11 31.33
N TRP A 17 5.44 -26.87 30.88
CA TRP A 17 5.81 -25.72 31.71
C TRP A 17 5.22 -24.42 31.14
N ALA A 18 5.10 -23.41 31.99
CA ALA A 18 4.62 -22.09 31.59
C ALA A 18 5.36 -20.96 32.32
N VAL A 19 5.54 -19.84 31.64
CA VAL A 19 6.09 -18.60 32.22
C VAL A 19 5.25 -17.39 31.83
N ARG A 20 5.32 -16.32 32.63
CA ARG A 20 4.71 -15.02 32.33
C ARG A 20 5.78 -14.01 31.96
N ALA A 21 5.46 -13.09 31.07
CA ALA A 21 6.23 -11.91 30.69
C ALA A 21 5.25 -10.76 30.38
N ASP A 22 5.71 -9.51 30.39
CA ASP A 22 4.93 -8.39 29.86
C ASP A 22 4.98 -8.41 28.33
N VAL A 23 6.17 -8.64 27.78
CA VAL A 23 6.40 -8.74 26.34
C VAL A 23 7.21 -9.98 26.04
N VAL A 24 6.76 -10.76 25.05
CA VAL A 24 7.56 -11.81 24.43
C VAL A 24 7.92 -11.42 23.00
N VAL A 25 9.22 -11.41 22.71
CA VAL A 25 9.77 -11.15 21.37
C VAL A 25 10.27 -12.47 20.80
N VAL A 26 9.78 -12.84 19.62
CA VAL A 26 10.12 -14.09 18.94
C VAL A 26 11.07 -13.78 17.79
N GLY A 27 12.35 -14.10 17.99
CA GLY A 27 13.45 -13.85 17.06
C GLY A 27 14.49 -12.88 17.65
N SER A 28 15.77 -13.17 17.39
CA SER A 28 16.93 -12.45 17.93
C SER A 28 17.75 -11.71 16.88
N GLY A 29 17.17 -11.43 15.71
CA GLY A 29 17.78 -10.54 14.72
C GLY A 29 17.71 -9.07 15.13
N ILE A 30 18.14 -8.18 14.23
CA ILE A 30 18.16 -6.73 14.46
C ILE A 30 16.83 -6.18 14.98
N ALA A 31 15.70 -6.57 14.37
CA ALA A 31 14.38 -6.08 14.75
C ALA A 31 13.96 -6.57 16.15
N GLY A 32 14.15 -7.86 16.44
CA GLY A 32 13.74 -8.45 17.71
C GLY A 32 14.56 -7.93 18.90
N LEU A 33 15.89 -7.91 18.77
CA LEU A 33 16.74 -7.39 19.84
C LEU A 33 16.54 -5.88 20.04
N THR A 34 16.32 -5.11 18.98
CA THR A 34 16.02 -3.68 19.09
C THR A 34 14.69 -3.46 19.82
N ALA A 35 13.64 -4.22 19.49
CA ALA A 35 12.33 -4.10 20.16
C ALA A 35 12.45 -4.45 21.65
N ALA A 36 13.13 -5.54 21.98
CA ALA A 36 13.32 -6.00 23.35
C ALA A 36 14.14 -5.00 24.18
N LEU A 37 15.28 -4.53 23.65
CA LEU A 37 16.13 -3.53 24.30
C LEU A 37 15.38 -2.21 24.50
N ARG A 38 14.73 -1.71 23.45
CA ARG A 38 14.01 -0.44 23.51
C ARG A 38 12.88 -0.49 24.52
N TYR A 39 12.11 -1.58 24.56
CA TYR A 39 11.05 -1.74 25.55
C TYR A 39 11.59 -1.86 26.97
N ALA A 40 12.68 -2.61 27.17
CA ALA A 40 13.36 -2.72 28.47
C ALA A 40 13.92 -1.38 28.97
N GLU A 41 14.37 -0.49 28.09
CA GLU A 41 14.76 0.88 28.45
C GLU A 41 13.58 1.75 28.86
N LEU A 42 12.48 1.67 28.13
CA LEU A 42 11.28 2.46 28.36
C LEU A 42 10.50 2.00 29.59
N ALA A 43 10.54 0.70 29.90
CA ALA A 43 9.89 0.08 31.05
C ALA A 43 10.87 -0.78 31.86
N PRO A 44 11.76 -0.18 32.68
CA PRO A 44 12.82 -0.92 33.40
C PRO A 44 12.34 -1.97 34.41
N ALA A 45 11.06 -1.93 34.80
CA ALA A 45 10.45 -2.90 35.71
C ALA A 45 9.70 -4.02 34.98
N ALA A 46 9.55 -3.93 33.65
CA ALA A 46 8.82 -4.91 32.87
C ALA A 46 9.64 -6.19 32.66
N LYS A 47 8.95 -7.32 32.62
CA LYS A 47 9.55 -8.60 32.29
C LYS A 47 9.54 -8.81 30.77
N VAL A 48 10.70 -8.72 30.15
CA VAL A 48 10.89 -8.94 28.72
C VAL A 48 11.52 -10.31 28.47
N LEU A 49 10.91 -11.09 27.58
CA LEU A 49 11.40 -12.41 27.18
C LEU A 49 11.73 -12.42 25.69
N VAL A 50 12.94 -12.83 25.31
CA VAL A 50 13.34 -13.11 23.93
C VAL A 50 13.41 -14.62 23.73
N VAL A 51 12.75 -15.12 22.68
CA VAL A 51 12.77 -16.52 22.26
C VAL A 51 13.44 -16.60 20.89
N THR A 52 14.41 -17.48 20.72
CA THR A 52 15.06 -17.70 19.41
C THR A 52 15.30 -19.17 19.15
N LYS A 53 15.13 -19.59 17.89
CA LYS A 53 15.18 -20.99 17.46
C LYS A 53 16.57 -21.62 17.58
N ASP A 54 17.60 -20.81 17.62
CA ASP A 54 18.99 -21.27 17.72
C ASP A 54 19.70 -20.34 18.72
N VAL A 55 21.02 -20.24 18.67
CA VAL A 55 21.76 -19.22 19.41
C VAL A 55 21.42 -17.81 18.93
N LEU A 56 21.58 -16.81 19.79
CA LEU A 56 21.19 -15.42 19.51
C LEU A 56 21.73 -14.87 18.18
N SER A 57 22.93 -15.29 17.76
CA SER A 57 23.62 -14.79 16.57
C SER A 57 23.29 -15.54 15.27
N ALA A 58 22.43 -16.56 15.29
CA ALA A 58 22.20 -17.45 14.14
C ALA A 58 21.28 -16.87 13.03
N GLY A 59 20.65 -15.71 13.24
CA GLY A 59 19.69 -15.11 12.30
C GLY A 59 20.32 -14.45 11.06
N SER A 60 19.48 -14.03 10.10
CA SER A 60 19.92 -13.40 8.85
C SER A 60 20.77 -12.13 9.05
N THR A 61 20.55 -11.40 10.15
CA THR A 61 21.21 -10.12 10.42
C THR A 61 22.73 -10.25 10.37
N GLN A 62 23.32 -11.30 10.95
CA GLN A 62 24.78 -11.51 10.95
C GLN A 62 25.37 -11.60 9.54
N TRP A 63 24.58 -12.10 8.58
CA TRP A 63 25.02 -12.36 7.21
C TRP A 63 24.85 -11.16 6.27
N ALA A 64 24.29 -10.04 6.76
CA ALA A 64 24.15 -8.84 5.96
C ALA A 64 25.53 -8.22 5.68
N GLN A 65 25.96 -8.27 4.42
CA GLN A 65 27.23 -7.68 3.99
C GLN A 65 27.11 -6.18 3.68
N GLY A 66 25.98 -5.80 3.06
CA GLY A 66 25.66 -4.41 2.76
C GLY A 66 25.51 -3.57 4.02
N GLY A 67 25.45 -2.26 3.85
CA GLY A 67 25.34 -1.32 4.96
C GLY A 67 23.91 -1.04 5.42
N ILE A 68 23.77 -0.05 6.31
CA ILE A 68 22.47 0.53 6.71
C ILE A 68 22.33 1.87 6.01
N ALA A 69 21.26 2.06 5.23
CA ALA A 69 20.97 3.36 4.63
C ALA A 69 20.39 4.31 5.68
N ALA A 70 21.00 5.48 5.91
CA ALA A 70 20.46 6.53 6.76
C ALA A 70 20.94 7.91 6.28
N VAL A 71 20.03 8.89 6.25
CA VAL A 71 20.34 10.27 5.84
C VAL A 71 21.09 10.98 6.97
N LEU A 72 22.43 10.94 6.89
CA LEU A 72 23.34 11.55 7.87
C LEU A 72 24.10 12.76 7.33
N ASP A 73 24.30 12.80 6.02
CA ASP A 73 25.02 13.88 5.33
C ASP A 73 24.12 15.12 5.17
N PRO A 74 24.59 16.35 5.49
CA PRO A 74 23.81 17.57 5.30
C PRO A 74 23.41 17.87 3.84
N GLY A 75 24.11 17.27 2.86
CA GLY A 75 23.82 17.35 1.44
C GLY A 75 22.94 16.22 0.90
N ASP A 76 22.45 15.32 1.76
CA ASP A 76 21.40 14.35 1.46
C ASP A 76 20.09 14.73 2.18
N SER A 77 18.97 14.16 1.78
CA SER A 77 17.66 14.49 2.34
C SER A 77 16.75 13.26 2.48
N ALA A 78 15.87 13.30 3.50
CA ALA A 78 14.84 12.29 3.67
C ALA A 78 13.92 12.20 2.43
N ALA A 79 13.68 13.31 1.74
CA ALA A 79 12.90 13.35 0.49
C ALA A 79 13.59 12.58 -0.65
N GLU A 80 14.90 12.72 -0.81
CA GLU A 80 15.67 11.96 -1.80
C GLU A 80 15.68 10.46 -1.48
N HIS A 81 15.86 10.07 -0.21
CA HIS A 81 15.80 8.66 0.20
C HIS A 81 14.38 8.07 0.07
N LEU A 82 13.34 8.86 0.35
CA LEU A 82 11.95 8.51 0.08
C LEU A 82 11.76 8.21 -1.40
N SER A 83 12.17 9.13 -2.29
CA SER A 83 12.07 8.95 -3.75
C SER A 83 12.75 7.67 -4.22
N ASP A 84 14.00 7.43 -3.79
CA ASP A 84 14.75 6.24 -4.17
C ASP A 84 14.05 4.95 -3.72
N THR A 85 13.45 4.96 -2.52
CA THR A 85 12.71 3.82 -1.98
C THR A 85 11.40 3.57 -2.73
N LEU A 86 10.63 4.63 -3.05
CA LEU A 86 9.39 4.53 -3.83
C LEU A 86 9.63 4.01 -5.25
N VAL A 87 10.71 4.47 -5.90
CA VAL A 87 11.12 3.97 -7.21
C VAL A 87 11.46 2.49 -7.13
N ALA A 88 12.25 2.09 -6.14
CA ALA A 88 12.65 0.69 -5.98
C ALA A 88 11.47 -0.26 -5.71
N GLY A 89 10.44 0.20 -4.99
CA GLY A 89 9.25 -0.58 -4.65
C GLY A 89 8.17 -0.67 -5.73
N VAL A 90 8.41 -0.10 -6.91
CA VAL A 90 7.61 -0.28 -8.14
C VAL A 90 6.10 -0.03 -7.93
N GLY A 91 5.80 1.06 -7.25
CA GLY A 91 4.43 1.57 -7.10
C GLY A 91 3.57 0.86 -6.05
N LEU A 92 4.14 -0.02 -5.21
CA LEU A 92 3.41 -0.66 -4.10
C LEU A 92 3.94 -0.29 -2.71
N CYS A 93 4.77 0.76 -2.59
CA CYS A 93 5.22 1.28 -1.30
C CYS A 93 4.11 2.08 -0.60
N ASP A 94 3.87 1.81 0.69
CA ASP A 94 3.09 2.70 1.55
C ASP A 94 3.94 3.95 1.86
N VAL A 95 3.53 5.10 1.31
CA VAL A 95 4.28 6.36 1.42
C VAL A 95 4.48 6.79 2.88
N PRO A 96 3.45 6.79 3.76
CA PRO A 96 3.64 6.96 5.19
C PRO A 96 4.70 6.05 5.83
N ALA A 97 4.72 4.75 5.48
CA ALA A 97 5.68 3.80 6.02
C ALA A 97 7.12 4.13 5.58
N VAL A 98 7.31 4.46 4.30
CA VAL A 98 8.62 4.87 3.79
C VAL A 98 9.05 6.19 4.41
N ARG A 99 8.14 7.15 4.60
CA ARG A 99 8.43 8.42 5.25
C ARG A 99 8.90 8.22 6.68
N ALA A 100 8.22 7.35 7.45
CA ALA A 100 8.64 6.97 8.79
C ALA A 100 10.07 6.39 8.77
N LEU A 101 10.34 5.43 7.88
CA LEU A 101 11.66 4.83 7.72
C LEU A 101 12.76 5.90 7.53
N VAL A 102 12.61 6.77 6.54
CA VAL A 102 13.70 7.69 6.13
C VAL A 102 13.87 8.87 7.08
N THR A 103 12.82 9.28 7.80
CA THR A 103 12.89 10.39 8.76
C THR A 103 13.37 9.96 10.13
N GLU A 104 12.98 8.77 10.59
CA GLU A 104 13.35 8.23 11.91
C GLU A 104 14.65 7.43 11.87
N GLY A 105 15.05 6.97 10.68
CA GLY A 105 16.24 6.16 10.44
C GLY A 105 17.54 6.72 11.06
N PRO A 106 17.87 8.02 10.88
CA PRO A 106 19.05 8.61 11.51
C PRO A 106 19.04 8.54 13.04
N GLY A 107 17.87 8.67 13.66
CA GLY A 107 17.71 8.52 15.11
C GLY A 107 17.94 7.08 15.56
N ALA A 108 17.37 6.13 14.83
CA ALA A 108 17.47 4.71 15.13
C ALA A 108 18.92 4.20 14.99
N LEU A 109 19.63 4.64 13.96
CA LEU A 109 21.05 4.32 13.78
C LEU A 109 21.92 4.86 14.92
N ARG A 110 21.67 6.09 15.39
CA ARG A 110 22.41 6.66 16.54
C ARG A 110 22.20 5.85 17.82
N ARG A 111 21.00 5.34 18.06
CA ARG A 111 20.72 4.46 19.21
C ARG A 111 21.41 3.10 19.07
N LEU A 112 21.43 2.53 17.86
CA LEU A 112 22.23 1.33 17.59
C LEU A 112 23.73 1.54 17.89
N MET A 113 24.28 2.69 17.52
CA MET A 113 25.65 3.06 17.89
C MET A 113 25.82 3.20 19.42
N ALA A 114 24.83 3.75 20.12
CA ALA A 114 24.84 3.84 21.59
C ALA A 114 24.80 2.47 22.27
N HIS A 115 24.20 1.45 21.62
CA HIS A 115 24.27 0.04 22.04
C HIS A 115 25.61 -0.64 21.73
N GLY A 116 26.55 0.09 21.11
CA GLY A 116 27.93 -0.35 20.93
C GLY A 116 28.29 -0.78 19.51
N ALA A 117 27.42 -0.55 18.52
CA ALA A 117 27.75 -0.78 17.11
C ALA A 117 28.78 0.25 16.62
N ARG A 118 29.81 -0.23 15.93
CA ARG A 118 30.93 0.56 15.44
C ARG A 118 30.95 0.55 13.93
N PHE A 119 30.72 1.71 13.31
CA PHE A 119 30.77 1.88 11.87
C PHE A 119 32.10 2.47 11.41
N ASP A 120 32.44 2.20 10.16
CA ASP A 120 33.67 2.65 9.51
C ASP A 120 33.71 4.18 9.43
N ARG A 121 34.91 4.73 9.62
CA ARG A 121 35.16 6.18 9.66
C ARG A 121 36.28 6.57 8.72
N ASP A 122 36.21 7.79 8.20
CA ASP A 122 37.28 8.39 7.40
C ASP A 122 38.46 8.90 8.25
N ALA A 123 39.44 9.54 7.61
CA ALA A 123 40.64 10.04 8.28
C ALA A 123 40.35 11.20 9.23
N GLU A 124 39.25 11.92 9.00
CA GLU A 124 38.75 13.03 9.79
C GLU A 124 37.91 12.53 10.98
N GLY A 125 37.56 11.25 11.01
CA GLY A 125 36.80 10.59 12.06
C GLY A 125 35.28 10.64 11.85
N GLU A 126 34.80 11.10 10.70
CA GLU A 126 33.39 11.11 10.34
C GLU A 126 32.97 9.74 9.80
N LEU A 127 31.66 9.45 9.82
CA LEU A 127 31.14 8.19 9.30
C LEU A 127 31.39 8.08 7.79
N GLN A 128 32.01 6.99 7.36
CA GLN A 128 32.22 6.75 5.95
C GLN A 128 30.90 6.35 5.27
N LEU A 129 30.42 7.20 4.36
CA LEU A 129 29.19 6.97 3.61
C LEU A 129 29.49 6.46 2.20
N THR A 130 28.85 5.37 1.81
CA THR A 130 28.95 4.78 0.47
C THR A 130 27.58 4.80 -0.22
N ARG A 131 27.56 4.35 -1.48
CA ARG A 131 26.35 4.20 -2.30
C ARG A 131 26.24 2.77 -2.81
N GLU A 132 25.08 2.16 -2.62
CA GLU A 132 24.70 0.85 -3.14
C GLU A 132 23.56 1.00 -4.18
N GLY A 133 23.22 -0.11 -4.83
CA GLY A 133 22.25 -0.13 -5.93
C GLY A 133 20.91 0.53 -5.60
N GLY A 134 20.46 1.41 -6.49
CA GLY A 134 19.19 2.13 -6.40
C GLY A 134 19.23 3.44 -5.59
N HIS A 135 20.32 3.74 -4.87
CA HIS A 135 20.48 5.02 -4.17
C HIS A 135 21.13 6.07 -5.08
N ARG A 136 20.66 7.32 -5.01
CA ARG A 136 21.26 8.46 -5.73
C ARG A 136 22.39 9.14 -4.94
N ARG A 137 22.37 9.06 -3.60
CA ARG A 137 23.34 9.67 -2.69
C ARG A 137 24.18 8.63 -1.94
N ASN A 138 25.31 9.09 -1.39
CA ASN A 138 26.12 8.30 -0.46
C ASN A 138 25.49 8.40 0.93
N ARG A 139 24.80 7.36 1.39
CA ARG A 139 24.05 7.37 2.66
C ARG A 139 24.15 6.08 3.45
N ILE A 140 25.02 5.17 3.02
CA ILE A 140 25.07 3.82 3.54
C ILE A 140 26.29 3.71 4.42
N VAL A 141 26.05 3.39 5.69
CA VAL A 141 27.12 3.14 6.67
C VAL A 141 27.48 1.66 6.67
N HIS A 142 28.78 1.39 6.68
CA HIS A 142 29.34 0.04 6.77
C HIS A 142 30.09 -0.17 8.08
N ALA A 143 30.33 -1.43 8.43
CA ALA A 143 31.27 -1.78 9.48
C ALA A 143 32.16 -2.94 9.05
N GLY A 144 33.48 -2.76 9.20
CA GLY A 144 34.46 -3.76 8.81
C GLY A 144 34.45 -4.05 7.30
N GLY A 145 34.07 -3.07 6.48
CA GLY A 145 33.86 -3.24 5.04
C GLY A 145 32.56 -3.98 4.72
N ASP A 146 32.61 -5.30 4.53
CA ASP A 146 31.49 -6.15 4.12
C ASP A 146 30.89 -6.97 5.29
N ALA A 147 31.08 -6.52 6.53
CA ALA A 147 30.69 -7.25 7.74
C ALA A 147 29.68 -6.48 8.62
N THR A 148 28.94 -5.52 8.04
CA THR A 148 28.02 -4.64 8.79
C THR A 148 27.04 -5.43 9.65
N GLY A 149 26.43 -6.47 9.09
CA GLY A 149 25.49 -7.32 9.79
C GLY A 149 26.08 -8.03 11.01
N ALA A 150 27.31 -8.52 10.90
CA ALA A 150 28.01 -9.20 11.99
C ALA A 150 28.31 -8.24 13.15
N GLU A 151 28.74 -7.02 12.85
CA GLU A 151 28.97 -5.99 13.86
C GLU A 151 27.67 -5.56 14.56
N VAL A 152 26.60 -5.37 13.81
CA VAL A 152 25.28 -5.02 14.35
C VAL A 152 24.76 -6.13 15.26
N GLN A 153 24.84 -7.39 14.82
CA GLN A 153 24.44 -8.54 15.63
C GLN A 153 25.27 -8.62 16.91
N ARG A 154 26.60 -8.46 16.82
CA ARG A 154 27.50 -8.46 17.98
C ARG A 154 27.08 -7.42 19.01
N ALA A 155 26.88 -6.17 18.58
CA ALA A 155 26.52 -5.07 19.47
C ALA A 155 25.18 -5.30 20.18
N LEU A 156 24.16 -5.74 19.45
CA LEU A 156 22.83 -6.01 20.02
C LEU A 156 22.84 -7.20 20.98
N VAL A 157 23.58 -8.28 20.67
CA VAL A 157 23.72 -9.43 21.57
C VAL A 157 24.43 -9.03 22.86
N GLU A 158 25.49 -8.23 22.78
CA GLU A 158 26.20 -7.72 23.96
C GLU A 158 25.29 -6.82 24.82
N ALA A 159 24.54 -5.92 24.19
CA ALA A 159 23.58 -5.06 24.88
C ALA A 159 22.47 -5.89 25.56
N ALA A 160 21.91 -6.89 24.88
CA ALA A 160 20.87 -7.76 25.44
C ALA A 160 21.38 -8.56 26.65
N ARG A 161 22.59 -9.14 26.56
CA ARG A 161 23.21 -9.88 27.67
C ARG A 161 23.52 -9.02 28.90
N ARG A 162 23.73 -7.71 28.71
CA ARG A 162 23.95 -6.75 29.80
C ARG A 162 22.65 -6.19 30.41
N SER A 163 21.51 -6.46 29.78
CA SER A 163 20.20 -5.99 30.22
C SER A 163 19.53 -7.00 31.17
N HIS A 164 18.31 -6.69 31.61
CA HIS A 164 17.48 -7.60 32.41
C HIS A 164 16.57 -8.52 31.56
N ILE A 165 16.77 -8.55 30.24
CA ILE A 165 15.99 -9.37 29.30
C ILE A 165 16.27 -10.86 29.57
N GLU A 166 15.20 -11.64 29.75
CA GLU A 166 15.29 -13.11 29.82
C GLU A 166 15.39 -13.67 28.40
N ILE A 167 16.26 -14.64 28.16
CA ILE A 167 16.49 -15.24 26.82
C ILE A 167 16.27 -16.75 26.90
N ILE A 168 15.52 -17.29 25.93
CA ILE A 168 15.40 -18.72 25.67
C ILE A 168 15.95 -19.00 24.27
N GLU A 169 17.14 -19.60 24.22
CA GLU A 169 17.75 -20.10 22.98
C GLU A 169 17.24 -21.50 22.62
N HIS A 170 17.50 -21.94 21.40
CA HIS A 170 17.09 -23.26 20.90
C HIS A 170 15.58 -23.52 21.00
N ALA A 171 14.77 -22.49 20.80
CA ALA A 171 13.32 -22.53 20.99
C ALA A 171 12.54 -22.20 19.71
N LEU A 172 11.90 -23.23 19.13
CA LEU A 172 11.00 -23.07 17.99
C LEU A 172 9.61 -22.62 18.48
N VAL A 173 9.13 -21.49 17.98
CA VAL A 173 7.74 -21.07 18.21
C VAL A 173 6.77 -21.97 17.45
N LEU A 174 5.67 -22.37 18.11
CA LEU A 174 4.67 -23.27 17.52
C LEU A 174 3.42 -22.52 17.09
N ASP A 175 2.65 -21.99 18.05
CA ASP A 175 1.37 -21.32 17.79
C ASP A 175 1.14 -20.14 18.74
N LEU A 176 0.31 -19.20 18.32
CA LEU A 176 -0.16 -18.09 19.15
C LEU A 176 -1.22 -18.58 20.15
N LEU A 177 -1.10 -18.16 21.40
CA LEU A 177 -2.18 -18.25 22.38
C LEU A 177 -3.07 -17.03 22.24
N LYS A 178 -4.40 -17.22 22.17
CA LYS A 178 -5.39 -16.14 22.13
C LYS A 178 -6.35 -16.22 23.29
N ASP A 179 -6.83 -15.09 23.78
CA ASP A 179 -7.96 -15.02 24.72
C ASP A 179 -9.31 -15.17 24.00
N ALA A 180 -10.40 -15.09 24.75
CA ALA A 180 -11.76 -15.29 24.23
C ALA A 180 -12.17 -14.21 23.21
N GLU A 181 -11.59 -13.02 23.31
CA GLU A 181 -11.80 -11.88 22.42
C GLU A 181 -10.91 -11.94 21.16
N GLY A 182 -10.05 -12.97 21.06
CA GLY A 182 -9.16 -13.17 19.93
C GLY A 182 -7.87 -12.34 19.97
N ARG A 183 -7.56 -11.71 21.11
CA ARG A 183 -6.30 -10.99 21.33
C ARG A 183 -5.18 -11.98 21.66
N ALA A 184 -3.96 -11.66 21.25
CA ALA A 184 -2.76 -12.40 21.62
C ALA A 184 -2.56 -12.38 23.13
N ALA A 185 -2.44 -13.57 23.72
CA ALA A 185 -2.24 -13.81 25.15
C ALA A 185 -0.92 -14.55 25.43
N GLY A 186 -0.06 -14.69 24.41
CA GLY A 186 1.21 -15.40 24.50
C GLY A 186 1.48 -16.36 23.34
N ILE A 187 2.39 -17.31 23.54
CA ILE A 187 2.81 -18.31 22.55
C ILE A 187 2.99 -19.69 23.17
N THR A 188 2.88 -20.74 22.37
CA THR A 188 3.52 -22.03 22.65
C THR A 188 4.83 -22.14 21.89
N LEU A 189 5.77 -22.89 22.46
CA LEU A 189 7.10 -23.11 21.89
C LEU A 189 7.60 -24.49 22.25
N HIS A 190 8.58 -24.98 21.50
CA HIS A 190 9.35 -26.17 21.82
C HIS A 190 10.81 -25.78 22.02
N VAL A 191 11.37 -26.10 23.19
CA VAL A 191 12.80 -25.94 23.46
C VAL A 191 13.50 -27.25 23.11
N MET A 192 14.56 -27.15 22.31
CA MET A 192 15.34 -28.26 21.79
C MET A 192 16.52 -28.55 22.71
N GLY A 193 16.68 -29.81 23.12
CA GLY A 193 17.81 -30.28 23.91
C GLY A 193 17.56 -30.32 25.43
N GLU A 194 18.49 -30.96 26.15
CA GLU A 194 18.37 -31.17 27.60
C GLU A 194 18.74 -29.89 28.37
N GLY A 195 17.79 -29.33 29.13
CA GLY A 195 17.96 -28.10 29.91
C GLY A 195 16.85 -27.86 30.93
N ALA A 196 16.84 -26.69 31.59
CA ALA A 196 15.87 -26.37 32.65
C ALA A 196 14.41 -26.25 32.16
N ARG A 197 14.21 -26.06 30.85
CA ARG A 197 12.91 -25.99 30.18
C ARG A 197 12.99 -26.86 28.93
N ASP A 198 12.75 -28.16 29.07
CA ASP A 198 12.77 -29.12 27.96
C ASP A 198 11.34 -29.35 27.44
N GLY A 199 11.23 -29.68 26.15
CA GLY A 199 9.97 -30.02 25.50
C GLY A 199 9.08 -28.81 25.20
N VAL A 200 7.77 -29.07 25.07
CA VAL A 200 6.78 -28.03 24.75
C VAL A 200 6.45 -27.20 25.99
N GLY A 201 6.46 -25.88 25.84
CA GLY A 201 6.10 -24.91 26.87
C GLY A 201 5.16 -23.82 26.39
N ALA A 202 4.77 -22.94 27.31
CA ALA A 202 3.94 -21.78 27.04
C ALA A 202 4.52 -20.50 27.68
N VAL A 203 4.52 -19.41 26.93
CA VAL A 203 4.75 -18.07 27.45
C VAL A 203 3.43 -17.34 27.41
N ARG A 204 2.99 -16.81 28.55
CA ARG A 204 1.87 -15.86 28.63
C ARG A 204 2.42 -14.44 28.63
N ALA A 205 1.92 -13.61 27.74
CA ALA A 205 2.43 -12.24 27.58
C ALA A 205 1.32 -11.25 27.21
N ASN A 206 1.48 -9.99 27.63
CA ASN A 206 0.54 -8.92 27.29
C ASN A 206 0.66 -8.49 25.83
N ALA A 207 1.88 -8.58 25.27
CA ALA A 207 2.16 -8.38 23.87
C ALA A 207 3.11 -9.44 23.32
N VAL A 208 2.89 -9.82 22.07
CA VAL A 208 3.74 -10.74 21.31
C VAL A 208 4.32 -10.00 20.11
N VAL A 209 5.64 -9.97 19.97
CA VAL A 209 6.33 -9.35 18.83
C VAL A 209 6.96 -10.44 17.97
N LEU A 210 6.55 -10.58 16.72
CA LEU A 210 7.18 -11.45 15.73
C LEU A 210 8.34 -10.70 15.06
N ALA A 211 9.55 -11.25 15.18
CA ALA A 211 10.77 -10.78 14.53
C ALA A 211 11.59 -11.99 14.00
N THR A 212 10.90 -12.98 13.46
CA THR A 212 11.43 -14.32 13.14
C THR A 212 12.20 -14.40 11.83
N GLY A 213 12.32 -13.28 11.10
CA GLY A 213 12.97 -13.21 9.80
C GLY A 213 12.10 -13.77 8.66
N GLY A 214 12.69 -13.89 7.47
CA GLY A 214 11.98 -14.30 6.27
C GLY A 214 11.76 -15.80 6.11
N MET A 215 11.48 -16.15 4.85
CA MET A 215 11.00 -17.47 4.43
C MET A 215 11.88 -18.12 3.34
N GLY A 216 13.16 -17.76 3.26
CA GLY A 216 14.06 -18.21 2.18
C GLY A 216 14.17 -19.73 2.03
N GLN A 217 14.01 -20.49 3.13
CA GLN A 217 14.09 -21.96 3.14
C GLN A 217 12.89 -22.65 2.46
N ILE A 218 11.89 -21.91 1.93
CA ILE A 218 10.88 -22.50 1.03
C ILE A 218 11.46 -22.85 -0.34
N TYR A 219 12.65 -22.35 -0.67
CA TYR A 219 13.39 -22.67 -1.90
C TYR A 219 14.56 -23.62 -1.59
N SER A 220 15.04 -24.34 -2.60
CA SER A 220 16.20 -25.24 -2.49
C SER A 220 17.50 -24.46 -2.30
N SER A 221 17.60 -23.29 -2.93
CA SER A 221 18.76 -22.40 -2.86
C SER A 221 18.34 -21.02 -2.35
N THR A 222 19.00 -20.57 -1.29
CA THR A 222 18.74 -19.27 -0.66
C THR A 222 20.03 -18.72 -0.04
N THR A 223 20.13 -17.41 0.13
CA THR A 223 21.21 -16.80 0.95
C THR A 223 20.86 -16.77 2.43
N ASN A 224 19.61 -17.04 2.79
CA ASN A 224 19.12 -17.00 4.16
C ASN A 224 19.64 -18.21 4.96
N PRO A 225 19.90 -18.05 6.28
CA PRO A 225 20.34 -19.15 7.12
C PRO A 225 19.28 -20.26 7.22
N VAL A 226 19.69 -21.44 7.69
CA VAL A 226 18.83 -22.63 7.82
C VAL A 226 17.60 -22.39 8.71
N VAL A 227 17.67 -21.41 9.60
CA VAL A 227 16.57 -21.04 10.50
C VAL A 227 15.45 -20.22 9.84
N SER A 228 15.63 -19.68 8.63
CA SER A 228 14.62 -18.85 7.94
C SER A 228 13.51 -19.66 7.24
N THR A 229 12.72 -20.39 8.01
CA THR A 229 11.66 -21.32 7.57
C THR A 229 10.25 -20.72 7.54
N GLY A 230 10.12 -19.40 7.70
CA GLY A 230 8.82 -18.71 7.65
C GLY A 230 7.92 -18.98 8.87
N ASP A 231 8.50 -19.35 10.01
CA ASP A 231 7.75 -19.80 11.21
C ASP A 231 6.78 -18.74 11.73
N GLY A 232 7.20 -17.46 11.77
CA GLY A 232 6.33 -16.38 12.23
C GLY A 232 5.19 -16.07 11.26
N VAL A 233 5.43 -16.13 9.95
CA VAL A 233 4.37 -15.96 8.94
C VAL A 233 3.35 -17.09 9.04
N ALA A 234 3.81 -18.33 9.20
CA ALA A 234 2.93 -19.49 9.36
C ALA A 234 2.11 -19.41 10.67
N LEU A 235 2.72 -18.99 11.78
CA LEU A 235 2.04 -18.74 13.05
C LEU A 235 0.98 -17.64 12.91
N ALA A 236 1.31 -16.53 12.25
CA ALA A 236 0.37 -15.43 12.04
C ALA A 236 -0.84 -15.86 11.21
N LEU A 237 -0.63 -16.62 10.13
CA LEU A 237 -1.71 -17.21 9.33
C LEU A 237 -2.61 -18.09 10.19
N ARG A 238 -2.04 -19.04 10.94
CA ARG A 238 -2.80 -19.93 11.85
C ARG A 238 -3.54 -19.17 12.94
N ALA A 239 -3.01 -18.04 13.39
CA ALA A 239 -3.67 -17.15 14.34
C ALA A 239 -4.85 -16.36 13.71
N GLY A 240 -4.98 -16.34 12.39
CA GLY A 240 -5.99 -15.57 11.65
C GLY A 240 -5.54 -14.15 11.32
N ALA A 241 -4.25 -13.84 11.41
CA ALA A 241 -3.72 -12.54 10.99
C ALA A 241 -3.68 -12.44 9.46
N GLU A 242 -3.80 -11.21 8.96
CA GLU A 242 -3.60 -10.92 7.53
C GLU A 242 -2.11 -10.96 7.20
N VAL A 243 -1.78 -11.68 6.12
CA VAL A 243 -0.45 -11.72 5.53
C VAL A 243 -0.52 -11.15 4.13
N ARG A 244 0.39 -10.26 3.78
CA ARG A 244 0.34 -9.45 2.57
C ARG A 244 1.48 -9.79 1.60
N ASP A 245 1.14 -9.85 0.32
CA ASP A 245 2.04 -9.83 -0.83
C ASP A 245 3.20 -10.85 -0.81
N LEU A 246 2.93 -12.08 -0.36
CA LEU A 246 3.97 -13.13 -0.26
C LEU A 246 4.62 -13.48 -1.61
N GLU A 247 3.99 -13.14 -2.74
CA GLU A 247 4.53 -13.38 -4.07
C GLU A 247 5.79 -12.56 -4.38
N PHE A 248 6.05 -11.45 -3.67
CA PHE A 248 7.24 -10.61 -3.87
C PHE A 248 8.45 -11.11 -3.06
N VAL A 249 9.13 -12.11 -3.64
CA VAL A 249 10.43 -12.60 -3.16
C VAL A 249 11.54 -12.11 -4.08
N GLN A 250 12.50 -11.36 -3.54
CA GLN A 250 13.70 -10.94 -4.26
C GLN A 250 14.68 -12.10 -4.36
N PHE A 251 15.18 -12.36 -5.56
CA PHE A 251 16.22 -13.34 -5.84
C PHE A 251 17.54 -12.60 -6.13
N HIS A 252 18.61 -12.97 -5.44
CA HIS A 252 19.94 -12.48 -5.79
C HIS A 252 20.45 -13.24 -7.02
N PRO A 253 21.00 -12.57 -8.05
CA PRO A 253 21.36 -13.22 -9.31
C PRO A 253 22.54 -14.18 -9.19
N THR A 254 23.49 -13.91 -8.29
CA THR A 254 24.76 -14.64 -8.20
C THR A 254 25.00 -15.16 -6.79
N VAL A 255 24.62 -16.42 -6.54
CA VAL A 255 25.17 -17.22 -5.43
C VAL A 255 26.06 -18.32 -6.01
N LEU A 256 27.02 -18.79 -5.22
CA LEU A 256 27.87 -19.90 -5.59
C LEU A 256 27.00 -21.15 -5.78
N TRP A 257 27.08 -21.77 -6.96
CA TRP A 257 26.39 -23.02 -7.22
C TRP A 257 27.25 -24.20 -6.73
N LEU A 258 26.72 -24.96 -5.76
CA LEU A 258 27.43 -26.07 -5.11
C LEU A 258 26.96 -27.46 -5.58
N GLY A 259 26.21 -27.53 -6.68
CA GLY A 259 25.66 -28.78 -7.23
C GLY A 259 24.16 -28.97 -7.00
N GLY A 260 23.50 -29.80 -7.83
CA GLY A 260 22.06 -30.07 -7.75
C GLY A 260 21.58 -30.77 -6.46
N GLY A 261 22.51 -31.32 -5.67
CA GLY A 261 22.23 -31.87 -4.33
C GLY A 261 22.38 -30.86 -3.19
N ALA A 262 22.91 -29.66 -3.46
CA ALA A 262 23.07 -28.63 -2.45
C ALA A 262 21.71 -28.07 -2.06
N THR A 263 21.50 -27.89 -0.76
CA THR A 263 20.26 -27.33 -0.20
C THR A 263 20.58 -26.31 0.88
N GLY A 264 19.68 -25.35 1.08
CA GLY A 264 19.78 -24.36 2.14
C GLY A 264 20.68 -23.18 1.77
N GLN A 265 21.42 -22.66 2.75
CA GLN A 265 22.19 -21.43 2.63
C GLN A 265 23.36 -21.59 1.65
N GLN A 266 23.35 -20.83 0.55
CA GLN A 266 24.43 -20.77 -0.42
C GLN A 266 25.27 -19.50 -0.24
N PRO A 267 26.61 -19.57 -0.43
CA PRO A 267 27.46 -18.41 -0.34
C PRO A 267 27.12 -17.36 -1.40
N LEU A 268 26.97 -16.11 -0.96
CA LEU A 268 26.71 -14.98 -1.84
C LEU A 268 27.97 -14.59 -2.62
N ILE A 269 27.86 -14.44 -3.95
CA ILE A 269 28.89 -13.79 -4.77
C ILE A 269 28.43 -12.35 -5.02
N SER A 270 29.03 -11.41 -4.29
CA SER A 270 28.59 -10.00 -4.25
C SER A 270 28.52 -9.36 -5.64
N GLU A 271 27.52 -8.49 -5.83
CA GLU A 271 27.36 -7.71 -7.06
C GLU A 271 28.56 -6.81 -7.35
N ALA A 272 29.33 -6.45 -6.32
CA ALA A 272 30.58 -5.70 -6.49
C ALA A 272 31.56 -6.41 -7.44
N VAL A 273 31.52 -7.74 -7.54
CA VAL A 273 32.33 -8.50 -8.50
C VAL A 273 31.96 -8.16 -9.95
N ARG A 274 30.66 -8.05 -10.26
CA ARG A 274 30.18 -7.57 -11.57
C ARG A 274 30.52 -6.09 -11.76
N GLY A 275 30.32 -5.28 -10.71
CA GLY A 275 30.69 -3.85 -10.67
C GLY A 275 32.14 -3.56 -11.04
N GLU A 276 33.05 -4.46 -10.68
CA GLU A 276 34.48 -4.37 -10.98
C GLU A 276 34.87 -4.90 -12.37
N GLY A 277 33.90 -5.39 -13.17
CA GLY A 277 34.07 -5.79 -14.56
C GLY A 277 33.83 -7.27 -14.89
N ALA A 278 33.45 -8.11 -13.92
CA ALA A 278 33.16 -9.52 -14.18
C ALA A 278 31.88 -9.68 -15.02
N VAL A 279 31.86 -10.70 -15.87
CA VAL A 279 30.81 -10.87 -16.89
C VAL A 279 30.13 -12.23 -16.74
N LEU A 280 28.83 -12.27 -16.98
CA LEU A 280 28.08 -13.52 -16.99
C LEU A 280 28.23 -14.22 -18.34
N ILE A 281 28.60 -15.50 -18.30
CA ILE A 281 28.73 -16.36 -19.47
C ILE A 281 28.00 -17.68 -19.25
N ASP A 282 27.49 -18.27 -20.32
CA ASP A 282 26.97 -19.63 -20.27
C ASP A 282 28.09 -20.68 -20.38
N ALA A 283 27.73 -21.96 -20.41
CA ALA A 283 28.68 -23.07 -20.51
C ALA A 283 29.47 -23.09 -21.84
N ALA A 284 28.98 -22.41 -22.89
CA ALA A 284 29.69 -22.25 -24.15
C ALA A 284 30.62 -21.02 -24.17
N GLY A 285 30.60 -20.22 -23.09
CA GLY A 285 31.35 -18.97 -22.98
C GLY A 285 30.65 -17.76 -23.60
N GLU A 286 29.37 -17.86 -23.98
CA GLU A 286 28.62 -16.75 -24.55
C GLU A 286 28.23 -15.74 -23.47
N ARG A 287 28.53 -14.46 -23.72
CA ARG A 287 28.10 -13.34 -22.87
C ARG A 287 26.63 -13.00 -23.13
N PHE A 288 25.72 -13.79 -22.57
CA PHE A 288 24.28 -13.72 -22.84
C PHE A 288 23.58 -12.46 -22.32
N MET A 289 24.20 -11.68 -21.42
CA MET A 289 23.63 -10.40 -20.97
C MET A 289 23.71 -9.28 -22.03
N ARG A 290 24.53 -9.47 -23.09
CA ARG A 290 24.62 -8.49 -24.18
C ARG A 290 23.31 -8.42 -24.95
N GLY A 291 22.77 -7.21 -25.11
CA GLY A 291 21.49 -7.00 -25.80
C GLY A 291 20.25 -7.28 -24.94
N VAL A 292 20.42 -7.74 -23.69
CA VAL A 292 19.31 -7.91 -22.73
C VAL A 292 18.95 -6.57 -22.06
N HIS A 293 19.96 -5.79 -21.68
CA HIS A 293 19.82 -4.48 -21.04
C HIS A 293 21.01 -3.59 -21.44
N GLU A 294 20.83 -2.27 -21.46
CA GLU A 294 21.91 -1.33 -21.83
C GLU A 294 23.14 -1.43 -20.91
N LEU A 295 22.90 -1.69 -19.61
CA LEU A 295 23.94 -1.94 -18.60
C LEU A 295 24.50 -3.37 -18.60
N ALA A 296 23.99 -4.27 -19.46
CA ALA A 296 24.37 -5.68 -19.53
C ALA A 296 24.46 -6.36 -18.14
N ASP A 297 25.66 -6.83 -17.75
CA ASP A 297 25.94 -7.52 -16.48
C ASP A 297 25.68 -6.65 -15.23
N LEU A 298 25.57 -5.32 -15.39
CA LEU A 298 25.27 -4.34 -14.35
C LEU A 298 23.79 -3.93 -14.30
N ALA A 299 22.91 -4.61 -15.02
CA ALA A 299 21.47 -4.39 -14.94
C ALA A 299 20.92 -4.64 -13.51
N PRO A 300 19.72 -4.13 -13.18
CA PRO A 300 19.04 -4.43 -11.91
C PRO A 300 18.93 -5.93 -11.60
N ARG A 301 18.90 -6.27 -10.30
CA ARG A 301 18.95 -7.67 -9.79
C ARG A 301 17.92 -8.59 -10.44
N ASP A 302 16.70 -8.12 -10.53
CA ASP A 302 15.56 -8.81 -11.13
C ASP A 302 15.80 -9.11 -12.61
N VAL A 303 16.32 -8.14 -13.38
CA VAL A 303 16.67 -8.31 -14.80
C VAL A 303 17.76 -9.38 -14.97
N VAL A 304 18.83 -9.31 -14.18
CA VAL A 304 19.95 -10.27 -14.25
C VAL A 304 19.50 -11.66 -13.83
N ALA A 305 18.79 -11.79 -12.70
CA ALA A 305 18.29 -13.07 -12.21
C ALA A 305 17.35 -13.73 -13.24
N LYS A 306 16.50 -12.94 -13.90
CA LYS A 306 15.64 -13.40 -14.99
C LYS A 306 16.46 -13.90 -16.19
N ALA A 307 17.44 -13.13 -16.63
CA ALA A 307 18.28 -13.50 -17.76
C ALA A 307 19.05 -14.79 -17.51
N ILE A 308 19.62 -14.96 -16.31
CA ILE A 308 20.27 -16.21 -15.89
C ILE A 308 19.27 -17.37 -15.92
N THR A 309 18.10 -17.21 -15.29
CA THR A 309 17.06 -18.26 -15.24
C THR A 309 16.59 -18.66 -16.63
N ARG A 310 16.40 -17.69 -17.52
CA ARG A 310 16.01 -17.94 -18.91
C ARG A 310 17.09 -18.69 -19.67
N ARG A 311 18.35 -18.25 -19.58
CA ARG A 311 19.47 -18.92 -20.24
C ARG A 311 19.64 -20.36 -19.75
N MET A 312 19.53 -20.59 -18.43
CA MET A 312 19.52 -21.93 -17.84
C MET A 312 18.42 -22.83 -18.41
N ARG A 313 17.19 -22.30 -18.58
CA ARG A 313 16.07 -23.03 -19.21
C ARG A 313 16.33 -23.32 -20.69
N GLU A 314 16.87 -22.36 -21.44
CA GLU A 314 17.18 -22.49 -22.88
C GLU A 314 18.26 -23.55 -23.14
N THR A 315 19.31 -23.59 -22.31
CA THR A 315 20.43 -24.52 -22.49
C THR A 315 20.26 -25.85 -21.75
N GLY A 316 19.27 -25.95 -20.87
CA GLY A 316 19.11 -27.08 -19.95
C GLY A 316 20.20 -27.17 -18.87
N ALA A 317 20.90 -26.07 -18.60
CA ALA A 317 21.97 -26.01 -17.60
C ALA A 317 21.42 -25.69 -16.20
N GLU A 318 22.07 -26.21 -15.16
CA GLU A 318 21.67 -25.96 -13.76
C GLU A 318 22.29 -24.69 -13.16
N HIS A 319 23.26 -24.08 -13.86
CA HIS A 319 23.94 -22.85 -13.49
C HIS A 319 24.54 -22.15 -14.72
N VAL A 320 24.99 -20.93 -14.53
CA VAL A 320 25.84 -20.18 -15.47
C VAL A 320 27.16 -19.84 -14.77
N TYR A 321 28.02 -19.08 -15.42
CA TYR A 321 29.30 -18.68 -14.84
C TYR A 321 29.46 -17.17 -14.74
N LEU A 322 30.12 -16.72 -13.68
CA LEU A 322 30.63 -15.37 -13.52
C LEU A 322 32.13 -15.36 -13.79
N ASP A 323 32.55 -14.74 -14.89
CA ASP A 323 33.94 -14.70 -15.33
C ASP A 323 34.62 -13.39 -14.90
N GLY A 324 35.43 -13.49 -13.85
CA GLY A 324 36.30 -12.41 -13.36
C GLY A 324 37.79 -12.72 -13.49
N ARG A 325 38.18 -13.69 -14.34
CA ARG A 325 39.60 -14.14 -14.44
C ARG A 325 40.58 -13.01 -14.78
N HIS A 326 40.11 -12.02 -15.55
CA HIS A 326 40.91 -10.86 -15.97
C HIS A 326 41.30 -9.92 -14.82
N PHE A 327 40.73 -10.08 -13.63
CA PHE A 327 41.10 -9.31 -12.44
C PHE A 327 42.52 -9.63 -11.93
N GLY A 328 43.03 -10.84 -12.21
CA GLY A 328 44.26 -11.35 -11.60
C GLY A 328 44.09 -11.71 -10.11
N GLU A 329 45.04 -12.49 -9.58
CA GLU A 329 44.96 -13.04 -8.22
C GLU A 329 45.01 -11.96 -7.13
N GLU A 330 45.79 -10.89 -7.34
CA GLU A 330 45.95 -9.80 -6.37
C GLU A 330 44.63 -9.09 -6.07
N LYS A 331 43.84 -8.75 -7.10
CA LYS A 331 42.55 -8.07 -6.93
C LYS A 331 41.55 -8.96 -6.19
N TRP A 332 41.50 -10.26 -6.48
CA TRP A 332 40.66 -11.20 -5.73
C TRP A 332 41.03 -11.27 -4.25
N ARG A 333 42.33 -11.37 -3.93
CA ARG A 333 42.81 -11.46 -2.54
C ARG A 333 42.61 -10.17 -1.75
N THR A 334 42.67 -9.01 -2.38
CA THR A 334 42.62 -7.71 -1.70
C THR A 334 41.23 -7.10 -1.68
N ARG A 335 40.50 -7.14 -2.80
CA ARG A 335 39.18 -6.51 -2.93
C ARG A 335 38.03 -7.46 -2.57
N PHE A 336 38.22 -8.76 -2.74
CA PHE A 336 37.19 -9.78 -2.51
C PHE A 336 37.68 -10.97 -1.66
N PRO A 337 38.41 -10.74 -0.54
CA PRO A 337 39.08 -11.80 0.22
C PRO A 337 38.12 -12.90 0.69
N THR A 338 36.93 -12.54 1.15
CA THR A 338 35.90 -13.47 1.60
C THR A 338 35.40 -14.36 0.46
N ILE A 339 35.10 -13.78 -0.70
CA ILE A 339 34.65 -14.52 -1.89
C ILE A 339 35.77 -15.43 -2.40
N TYR A 340 37.00 -14.92 -2.45
CA TYR A 340 38.18 -15.70 -2.84
C TYR A 340 38.35 -16.92 -1.93
N ALA A 341 38.29 -16.73 -0.61
CA ALA A 341 38.42 -17.82 0.36
C ALA A 341 37.32 -18.88 0.18
N VAL A 342 36.07 -18.46 0.07
CA VAL A 342 34.91 -19.37 -0.13
C VAL A 342 35.01 -20.13 -1.45
N CYS A 343 35.35 -19.48 -2.56
CA CYS A 343 35.55 -20.20 -3.83
C CYS A 343 36.65 -21.27 -3.69
N ARG A 344 37.77 -20.93 -3.05
CA ARG A 344 38.90 -21.84 -2.84
C ARG A 344 38.55 -23.01 -1.93
N GLU A 345 37.74 -22.80 -0.90
CA GLU A 345 37.21 -23.85 -0.03
C GLU A 345 36.39 -24.88 -0.83
N HIS A 346 35.64 -24.41 -1.82
CA HIS A 346 34.88 -25.26 -2.75
C HIS A 346 35.67 -25.70 -3.99
N GLY A 347 36.99 -25.55 -3.99
CA GLY A 347 37.88 -26.05 -5.06
C GLY A 347 37.87 -25.22 -6.34
N ILE A 348 37.35 -23.99 -6.32
CA ILE A 348 37.27 -23.08 -7.46
C ILE A 348 38.33 -21.99 -7.30
N ASP A 349 39.20 -21.83 -8.30
CA ASP A 349 40.15 -20.71 -8.34
C ASP A 349 39.62 -19.57 -9.22
N PRO A 350 38.97 -18.52 -8.64
CA PRO A 350 38.32 -17.47 -9.44
C PRO A 350 39.29 -16.61 -10.25
N ALA A 351 40.61 -16.71 -9.99
CA ALA A 351 41.65 -16.09 -10.82
C ALA A 351 41.99 -16.91 -12.07
N ARG A 352 41.60 -18.19 -12.14
CA ARG A 352 41.96 -19.12 -13.22
C ARG A 352 40.75 -19.70 -13.95
N GLU A 353 39.63 -19.89 -13.27
CA GLU A 353 38.40 -20.43 -13.82
C GLU A 353 37.18 -19.54 -13.48
N PRO A 354 36.14 -19.52 -14.33
CA PRO A 354 34.89 -18.81 -14.01
C PRO A 354 34.15 -19.42 -12.81
N ILE A 355 33.48 -18.60 -12.01
CA ILE A 355 32.74 -19.04 -10.82
C ILE A 355 31.36 -19.56 -11.24
N PRO A 356 30.96 -20.80 -10.91
CA PRO A 356 29.61 -21.28 -11.18
C PRO A 356 28.60 -20.55 -10.28
N VAL A 357 27.60 -19.93 -10.88
CA VAL A 357 26.59 -19.13 -10.18
C VAL A 357 25.17 -19.42 -10.65
N ALA A 358 24.22 -19.29 -9.72
CA ALA A 358 22.79 -19.37 -10.01
C ALA A 358 22.01 -18.35 -9.16
N PRO A 359 20.75 -18.02 -9.53
CA PRO A 359 19.91 -17.17 -8.71
C PRO A 359 19.41 -17.91 -7.46
N ALA A 360 19.27 -17.19 -6.35
CA ALA A 360 18.77 -17.75 -5.09
C ALA A 360 17.88 -16.78 -4.33
N ALA A 361 16.91 -17.31 -3.59
CA ALA A 361 16.01 -16.49 -2.79
C ALA A 361 16.80 -15.73 -1.71
N HIS A 362 16.51 -14.44 -1.55
CA HIS A 362 17.34 -13.53 -0.75
C HIS A 362 16.56 -12.72 0.27
N TYR A 363 15.38 -12.20 -0.10
CA TYR A 363 14.57 -11.35 0.78
C TYR A 363 13.09 -11.43 0.42
N ALA A 364 12.22 -11.46 1.42
CA ALA A 364 10.77 -11.34 1.23
C ALA A 364 10.30 -9.90 1.49
N SER A 365 9.65 -9.27 0.49
CA SER A 365 9.05 -7.93 0.66
C SER A 365 7.63 -8.02 1.28
N GLY A 366 6.95 -9.15 1.04
CA GLY A 366 5.71 -9.51 1.71
C GLY A 366 5.94 -10.21 3.06
N GLY A 367 4.87 -10.34 3.84
CA GLY A 367 4.94 -10.86 5.21
C GLY A 367 3.67 -10.55 5.99
N VAL A 368 3.72 -10.68 7.32
CA VAL A 368 2.59 -10.35 8.21
C VAL A 368 2.25 -8.87 8.06
N ARG A 369 1.01 -8.56 7.67
CA ARG A 369 0.60 -7.17 7.44
C ARG A 369 0.62 -6.41 8.76
N THR A 370 1.22 -5.23 8.74
CA THR A 370 1.23 -4.32 9.88
C THR A 370 0.75 -2.93 9.54
N ASP A 371 0.30 -2.18 10.54
CA ASP A 371 0.15 -0.73 10.45
C ASP A 371 1.47 0.00 10.77
N LEU A 372 1.46 1.34 10.76
CA LEU A 372 2.65 2.14 11.08
C LEU A 372 3.17 1.97 12.51
N ARG A 373 2.42 1.33 13.40
CA ARG A 373 2.83 1.03 14.79
C ARG A 373 3.30 -0.41 14.94
N GLY A 374 3.37 -1.17 13.84
CA GLY A 374 3.75 -2.57 13.83
C GLY A 374 2.65 -3.53 14.30
N ARG A 375 1.41 -3.05 14.48
CA ARG A 375 0.28 -3.88 14.91
C ARG A 375 -0.23 -4.73 13.76
N THR A 376 -0.48 -6.00 14.02
CA THR A 376 -1.16 -6.89 13.07
C THR A 376 -2.68 -6.78 13.19
N THR A 377 -3.43 -7.50 12.36
CA THR A 377 -4.90 -7.58 12.51
C THR A 377 -5.35 -8.39 13.72
N VAL A 378 -4.44 -9.13 14.37
CA VAL A 378 -4.71 -9.79 15.65
C VAL A 378 -4.29 -8.85 16.78
N PRO A 379 -5.22 -8.36 17.62
CA PRO A 379 -4.87 -7.41 18.69
C PRO A 379 -3.81 -8.00 19.63
N GLY A 380 -2.83 -7.19 20.03
CA GLY A 380 -1.72 -7.63 20.90
C GLY A 380 -0.61 -8.43 20.21
N LEU A 381 -0.78 -8.77 18.92
CA LEU A 381 0.27 -9.33 18.08
C LEU A 381 0.87 -8.21 17.21
N TYR A 382 2.19 -8.10 17.26
CA TYR A 382 2.99 -7.16 16.49
C TYR A 382 3.98 -7.91 15.58
N ALA A 383 4.46 -7.27 14.53
CA ALA A 383 5.50 -7.82 13.67
C ALA A 383 6.46 -6.73 13.15
N CYS A 384 7.75 -7.03 13.03
CA CYS A 384 8.74 -6.15 12.40
C CYS A 384 9.95 -6.92 11.84
N GLY A 385 10.70 -6.28 10.95
CA GLY A 385 11.74 -6.94 10.15
C GLY A 385 11.13 -7.80 9.04
N GLU A 386 11.92 -8.69 8.46
CA GLU A 386 11.55 -9.48 7.26
C GLU A 386 10.32 -10.40 7.43
N VAL A 387 9.86 -10.66 8.66
CA VAL A 387 8.60 -11.38 8.89
C VAL A 387 7.38 -10.52 8.55
N ALA A 388 7.51 -9.20 8.59
CA ALA A 388 6.43 -8.23 8.42
C ALA A 388 6.39 -7.66 7.00
N CYS A 389 5.19 -7.33 6.55
CA CYS A 389 4.96 -6.39 5.48
C CYS A 389 4.57 -5.05 6.13
N THR A 390 5.57 -4.18 6.33
CA THR A 390 5.40 -2.81 6.88
C THR A 390 4.88 -1.81 5.86
N GLY A 391 4.90 -2.18 4.57
CA GLY A 391 4.60 -1.30 3.44
C GLY A 391 5.82 -0.57 2.88
N VAL A 392 6.99 -0.66 3.52
CA VAL A 392 8.21 0.05 3.06
C VAL A 392 8.71 -0.42 1.69
N HIS A 393 8.67 -1.72 1.42
CA HIS A 393 9.42 -2.31 0.30
C HIS A 393 8.61 -2.44 -0.99
N GLY A 394 7.29 -2.34 -0.94
CA GLY A 394 6.42 -2.57 -2.11
C GLY A 394 6.73 -3.89 -2.82
N ALA A 395 6.80 -3.85 -4.16
CA ALA A 395 7.05 -5.02 -4.98
C ALA A 395 8.52 -5.44 -5.04
N ASN A 396 9.45 -4.60 -4.57
CA ASN A 396 10.88 -4.89 -4.58
C ASN A 396 11.66 -4.00 -3.60
N ARG A 397 12.51 -4.63 -2.78
CA ARG A 397 13.29 -3.95 -1.74
C ARG A 397 14.49 -3.18 -2.33
N LEU A 398 14.63 -1.89 -1.97
CA LEU A 398 15.88 -1.13 -2.11
C LEU A 398 16.99 -1.69 -1.21
N ALA A 399 18.22 -1.78 -1.71
CA ALA A 399 19.36 -2.25 -0.94
C ALA A 399 19.57 -1.42 0.34
N SER A 400 20.11 -2.04 1.39
CA SER A 400 20.43 -1.41 2.69
C SER A 400 19.24 -0.88 3.52
N ASN A 401 17.99 -0.96 3.02
CA ASN A 401 16.81 -0.52 3.77
C ASN A 401 16.29 -1.54 4.80
N SER A 402 16.57 -2.85 4.65
CA SER A 402 15.95 -3.88 5.53
C SER A 402 16.47 -3.83 6.96
N LEU A 403 17.76 -3.54 7.17
CA LEU A 403 18.30 -3.33 8.52
C LEU A 403 17.70 -2.07 9.14
N LEU A 404 17.57 -0.99 8.36
CA LEU A 404 16.94 0.24 8.83
C LEU A 404 15.48 0.02 9.22
N GLU A 405 14.73 -0.73 8.41
CA GLU A 405 13.32 -1.07 8.68
C GLU A 405 13.17 -1.82 10.00
N GLY A 406 14.02 -2.83 10.22
CA GLY A 406 14.06 -3.54 11.49
C GLY A 406 14.33 -2.64 12.70
N LEU A 407 15.18 -1.60 12.56
CA LEU A 407 15.44 -0.66 13.65
C LEU A 407 14.25 0.27 13.91
N VAL A 408 13.76 0.95 12.87
CA VAL A 408 12.72 1.98 12.99
C VAL A 408 11.42 1.38 13.51
N PHE A 409 10.93 0.30 12.90
CA PHE A 409 9.63 -0.27 13.29
C PHE A 409 9.68 -0.99 14.62
N ALA A 410 10.82 -1.58 15.01
CA ALA A 410 10.99 -2.16 16.33
C ALA A 410 10.83 -1.13 17.46
N GLU A 411 11.36 0.09 17.26
CA GLU A 411 11.21 1.15 18.24
C GLU A 411 9.78 1.68 18.34
N ARG A 412 9.08 1.79 17.20
CA ARG A 412 7.67 2.17 17.16
C ARG A 412 6.80 1.15 17.89
N ILE A 413 7.08 -0.14 17.72
CA ILE A 413 6.42 -1.23 18.47
C ILE A 413 6.67 -1.07 19.96
N ALA A 414 7.91 -0.87 20.40
CA ALA A 414 8.22 -0.70 21.81
C ALA A 414 7.47 0.50 22.43
N ALA A 415 7.41 1.63 21.73
CA ALA A 415 6.67 2.81 22.17
C ALA A 415 5.15 2.56 22.21
N ASP A 416 4.60 1.83 21.24
CA ASP A 416 3.18 1.54 21.17
C ASP A 416 2.72 0.56 22.26
N ILE A 417 3.52 -0.47 22.53
CA ILE A 417 3.25 -1.42 23.62
C ILE A 417 3.26 -0.68 24.97
N LEU A 418 4.22 0.23 25.20
CA LEU A 418 4.29 1.02 26.43
C LEU A 418 3.02 1.86 26.66
N GLY A 419 2.46 2.41 25.59
CA GLY A 419 1.23 3.23 25.64
C GLY A 419 -0.07 2.42 25.69
N SER A 420 -0.01 1.08 25.63
CA SER A 420 -1.20 0.22 25.62
C SER A 420 -1.60 -0.21 27.03
N GLU A 421 -2.79 0.17 27.48
CA GLU A 421 -3.32 -0.20 28.81
C GLU A 421 -4.04 -1.56 28.86
N HIS A 422 -4.16 -2.26 27.73
CA HIS A 422 -4.95 -3.49 27.64
C HIS A 422 -4.12 -4.75 27.89
N ALA A 423 -4.43 -5.47 28.98
CA ALA A 423 -3.92 -6.82 29.24
C ALA A 423 -4.86 -7.89 28.65
N PRO A 424 -4.33 -9.00 28.10
CA PRO A 424 -5.13 -10.10 27.57
C PRO A 424 -5.83 -10.88 28.68
N GLY A 425 -6.94 -11.52 28.31
CA GLY A 425 -7.63 -12.49 29.15
C GLY A 425 -6.88 -13.81 29.29
N GLU A 426 -7.53 -14.79 29.92
CA GLU A 426 -7.01 -16.16 29.98
C GLU A 426 -7.01 -16.79 28.58
N PRO A 427 -5.90 -17.42 28.13
CA PRO A 427 -5.85 -18.13 26.86
C PRO A 427 -6.94 -19.19 26.75
N VAL A 428 -7.70 -19.14 25.66
CA VAL A 428 -8.66 -20.17 25.31
C VAL A 428 -8.03 -21.18 24.36
N ARG A 429 -8.49 -22.42 24.42
CA ARG A 429 -8.08 -23.44 23.45
C ARG A 429 -8.80 -23.15 22.14
N PRO A 430 -8.09 -22.87 21.03
CA PRO A 430 -8.75 -22.62 19.76
C PRO A 430 -9.41 -23.90 19.23
N ASP A 431 -10.58 -23.74 18.61
CA ASP A 431 -11.25 -24.76 17.82
C ASP A 431 -10.61 -24.86 16.43
N GLY A 432 -10.43 -26.08 15.91
CA GLY A 432 -9.97 -26.30 14.53
C GLY A 432 -9.08 -27.52 14.35
N PRO A 433 -8.81 -27.92 13.09
CA PRO A 433 -7.97 -29.07 12.80
C PRO A 433 -6.51 -28.82 13.17
N THR A 434 -5.91 -29.76 13.89
CA THR A 434 -4.47 -29.86 14.11
C THR A 434 -3.84 -30.73 13.03
N GLY A 435 -2.59 -30.48 12.65
CA GLY A 435 -1.89 -31.33 11.68
C GLY A 435 -0.39 -31.12 11.63
N LEU A 436 0.29 -32.06 10.95
CA LEU A 436 1.72 -32.06 10.66
C LEU A 436 1.97 -32.62 9.26
N VAL A 437 3.09 -32.22 8.67
CA VAL A 437 3.60 -32.70 7.37
C VAL A 437 4.86 -33.53 7.62
N ASP A 438 4.98 -34.66 6.92
CA ASP A 438 6.16 -35.51 7.00
C ASP A 438 7.42 -34.72 6.56
N PRO A 439 8.49 -34.66 7.38
CA PRO A 439 9.75 -34.00 7.04
C PRO A 439 10.34 -34.38 5.67
N ARG A 440 10.10 -35.60 5.19
CA ARG A 440 10.56 -36.09 3.88
C ARG A 440 9.94 -35.32 2.71
N ALA A 441 8.86 -34.58 2.93
CA ALA A 441 8.27 -33.69 1.94
C ALA A 441 9.11 -32.41 1.69
N ARG A 442 9.98 -32.01 2.62
CA ARG A 442 10.72 -30.73 2.55
C ARG A 442 11.53 -30.57 1.26
N PRO A 443 12.38 -31.52 0.82
CA PRO A 443 13.12 -31.39 -0.43
C PRO A 443 12.21 -31.30 -1.66
N ARG A 444 11.05 -31.98 -1.63
CA ARG A 444 10.06 -31.91 -2.71
C ARG A 444 9.43 -30.52 -2.78
N ILE A 445 8.98 -29.97 -1.66
CA ILE A 445 8.42 -28.60 -1.58
C ILE A 445 9.42 -27.60 -2.13
N GLN A 446 10.66 -27.63 -1.62
CA GLN A 446 11.74 -26.72 -2.04
C GLN A 446 12.06 -26.84 -3.54
N GLY A 447 12.15 -28.06 -4.06
CA GLY A 447 12.42 -28.30 -5.47
C GLY A 447 11.31 -27.78 -6.39
N TRP A 448 10.04 -27.97 -6.02
CA TRP A 448 8.91 -27.44 -6.78
C TRP A 448 8.84 -25.91 -6.73
N MET A 449 9.04 -25.31 -5.55
CA MET A 449 9.09 -23.85 -5.39
C MET A 449 10.19 -23.24 -6.26
N SER A 450 11.40 -23.81 -6.24
CA SER A 450 12.54 -23.30 -7.03
C SER A 450 12.30 -23.36 -8.54
N ARG A 451 11.68 -24.44 -9.03
CA ARG A 451 11.44 -24.62 -10.46
C ARG A 451 10.25 -23.83 -11.00
N GLY A 452 9.12 -23.84 -10.26
CA GLY A 452 7.84 -23.35 -10.79
C GLY A 452 7.28 -22.08 -10.13
N ALA A 453 7.80 -21.71 -8.95
CA ALA A 453 7.44 -20.48 -8.23
C ALA A 453 8.67 -19.61 -7.91
N GLY A 454 9.77 -19.80 -8.63
CA GLY A 454 11.03 -19.08 -8.46
C GLY A 454 11.04 -17.72 -9.17
N VAL A 455 12.18 -17.39 -9.78
CA VAL A 455 12.40 -16.12 -10.51
C VAL A 455 11.39 -15.92 -11.64
N LEU A 456 11.17 -16.95 -12.45
CA LEU A 456 10.27 -16.91 -13.61
C LEU A 456 9.08 -17.82 -13.38
N ARG A 457 7.87 -17.25 -13.51
CA ARG A 457 6.61 -17.94 -13.23
C ARG A 457 5.71 -17.88 -14.47
N SER A 458 4.80 -18.84 -14.58
CA SER A 458 3.68 -18.81 -15.52
C SER A 458 2.45 -19.42 -14.88
N GLY A 459 1.27 -19.18 -15.45
CA GLY A 459 0.04 -19.85 -14.99
C GLY A 459 0.13 -21.37 -15.06
N GLU A 460 0.97 -21.94 -15.94
CA GLU A 460 1.28 -23.37 -15.96
C GLU A 460 2.18 -23.80 -14.82
N SER A 461 3.34 -23.15 -14.65
CA SER A 461 4.31 -23.52 -13.62
C SER A 461 3.70 -23.43 -12.22
N LEU A 462 2.88 -22.40 -11.95
CA LEU A 462 2.22 -22.20 -10.67
C LEU A 462 1.12 -23.25 -10.41
N ARG A 463 0.41 -23.70 -11.45
CA ARG A 463 -0.56 -24.81 -11.33
C ARG A 463 0.12 -26.13 -10.98
N GLU A 464 1.27 -26.41 -11.57
CA GLU A 464 2.06 -27.61 -11.27
C GLU A 464 2.56 -27.59 -9.83
N VAL A 465 3.11 -26.46 -9.38
CA VAL A 465 3.55 -26.31 -7.98
C VAL A 465 2.36 -26.45 -7.03
N ALA A 466 1.22 -25.81 -7.31
CA ALA A 466 0.03 -25.92 -6.47
C ALA A 466 -0.42 -27.38 -6.31
N ARG A 467 -0.45 -28.18 -7.39
CA ARG A 467 -0.75 -29.63 -7.33
C ARG A 467 0.29 -30.36 -6.48
N ALA A 468 1.58 -30.10 -6.69
CA ALA A 468 2.63 -30.76 -5.94
C ALA A 468 2.60 -30.44 -4.44
N LEU A 469 2.20 -29.23 -4.04
CA LEU A 469 2.00 -28.86 -2.64
C LEU A 469 0.79 -29.59 -2.02
N VAL A 470 -0.29 -29.79 -2.79
CA VAL A 470 -1.41 -30.65 -2.36
C VAL A 470 -0.95 -32.08 -2.12
N ASP A 471 -0.16 -32.64 -3.03
CA ASP A 471 0.36 -34.01 -2.90
C ASP A 471 1.36 -34.15 -1.75
N ALA A 472 2.20 -33.14 -1.50
CA ALA A 472 3.17 -33.13 -0.42
C ALA A 472 2.54 -33.23 0.98
N ARG A 473 1.25 -32.84 1.11
CA ARG A 473 0.47 -33.02 2.34
C ARG A 473 0.07 -34.46 2.58
N TRP A 474 -0.19 -35.23 1.53
CA TRP A 474 -0.73 -36.58 1.67
C TRP A 474 0.37 -37.54 2.13
N THR A 475 0.36 -37.84 3.43
CA THR A 475 1.16 -38.93 3.99
C THR A 475 0.20 -39.92 4.66
N PRO A 476 0.13 -41.20 4.23
CA PRO A 476 -0.75 -42.21 4.82
C PRO A 476 -0.27 -42.70 6.20
N VAL A 477 0.71 -42.01 6.81
CA VAL A 477 1.40 -42.41 8.03
C VAL A 477 1.20 -41.31 9.07
N ALA A 478 0.99 -41.70 10.33
CA ALA A 478 0.98 -40.75 11.45
C ALA A 478 2.34 -40.04 11.54
N VAL A 479 2.33 -38.71 11.50
CA VAL A 479 3.55 -37.89 11.60
C VAL A 479 3.79 -37.52 13.06
N GLU A 480 4.99 -37.81 13.55
CA GLU A 480 5.40 -37.49 14.91
C GLU A 480 5.70 -35.98 15.07
N PRO A 481 5.27 -35.34 16.18
CA PRO A 481 5.66 -33.97 16.49
C PRO A 481 7.15 -33.84 16.80
N CYS A 482 7.88 -33.15 15.94
CA CYS A 482 9.30 -32.83 16.10
C CYS A 482 9.63 -31.54 15.34
N THR A 483 10.82 -30.97 15.58
CA THR A 483 11.28 -29.74 14.91
C THR A 483 11.12 -29.81 13.40
N GLU A 484 11.54 -30.90 12.79
CA GLU A 484 11.50 -31.07 11.34
C GLU A 484 10.07 -31.12 10.79
N SER A 485 9.12 -31.74 11.52
CA SER A 485 7.73 -31.83 11.07
C SER A 485 6.99 -30.51 11.24
N TRP A 486 7.28 -29.75 12.30
CA TRP A 486 6.77 -28.40 12.48
C TRP A 486 7.31 -27.44 11.43
N GLU A 487 8.62 -27.42 11.19
CA GLU A 487 9.23 -26.58 10.13
C GLU A 487 8.68 -26.93 8.76
N THR A 488 8.58 -28.22 8.41
CA THR A 488 8.05 -28.65 7.11
C THR A 488 6.59 -28.24 6.94
N THR A 489 5.82 -28.26 8.02
CA THR A 489 4.43 -27.76 8.02
C THR A 489 4.37 -26.25 7.79
N ASN A 490 5.28 -25.48 8.40
CA ASN A 490 5.39 -24.03 8.18
C ASN A 490 5.79 -23.72 6.73
N LEU A 491 6.78 -24.45 6.18
CA LEU A 491 7.20 -24.31 4.79
C LEU A 491 6.05 -24.59 3.81
N LEU A 492 5.29 -25.67 4.02
CA LEU A 492 4.13 -25.99 3.18
C LEU A 492 3.06 -24.88 3.27
N THR A 493 2.81 -24.37 4.48
CA THR A 493 1.83 -23.30 4.74
C THR A 493 2.18 -22.04 3.95
N VAL A 494 3.40 -21.54 4.11
CA VAL A 494 3.87 -20.32 3.45
C VAL A 494 3.97 -20.50 1.93
N ALA A 495 4.51 -21.63 1.46
CA ALA A 495 4.58 -21.95 0.03
C ALA A 495 3.19 -21.97 -0.63
N THR A 496 2.19 -22.53 0.06
CA THR A 496 0.81 -22.57 -0.44
C THR A 496 0.25 -21.17 -0.67
N VAL A 497 0.40 -20.29 0.33
CA VAL A 497 -0.13 -18.92 0.25
C VAL A 497 0.61 -18.11 -0.81
N LEU A 498 1.93 -18.24 -0.88
CA LEU A 498 2.75 -17.59 -1.91
C LEU A 498 2.32 -18.01 -3.32
N VAL A 499 2.16 -19.31 -3.57
CA VAL A 499 1.74 -19.83 -4.88
C VAL A 499 0.33 -19.37 -5.22
N ALA A 500 -0.59 -19.34 -4.25
CA ALA A 500 -1.93 -18.83 -4.46
C ALA A 500 -1.91 -17.34 -4.88
N ALA A 501 -1.15 -16.50 -4.15
CA ALA A 501 -1.01 -15.07 -4.47
C ALA A 501 -0.36 -14.85 -5.84
N ALA A 502 0.74 -15.56 -6.11
CA ALA A 502 1.44 -15.50 -7.39
C ALA A 502 0.58 -15.98 -8.57
N ALA A 503 -0.29 -16.98 -8.36
CA ALA A 503 -1.21 -17.44 -9.39
C ALA A 503 -2.34 -16.45 -9.64
N ARG A 504 -2.77 -15.72 -8.59
CA ARG A 504 -3.83 -14.73 -8.69
C ARG A 504 -3.37 -13.48 -9.44
N ARG A 505 -2.15 -12.98 -9.16
CA ARG A 505 -1.57 -11.80 -9.82
C ARG A 505 -1.15 -12.14 -11.25
N GLU A 506 -1.81 -11.53 -12.23
CA GLU A 506 -1.60 -11.73 -13.66
C GLU A 506 -0.93 -10.49 -14.29
N GLU A 507 0.24 -10.14 -13.75
CA GLU A 507 1.12 -9.07 -14.26
C GLU A 507 2.57 -9.41 -13.93
N THR A 508 3.49 -8.56 -14.38
CA THR A 508 4.87 -8.53 -13.92
C THR A 508 5.14 -7.21 -13.19
N ARG A 509 5.62 -7.28 -11.94
CA ARG A 509 5.96 -6.11 -11.13
C ARG A 509 7.04 -6.43 -10.11
N GLY A 510 8.08 -5.62 -10.05
CA GLY A 510 9.19 -5.80 -9.10
C GLY A 510 9.74 -7.23 -9.13
N SER A 511 9.76 -7.90 -7.98
CA SER A 511 10.30 -9.26 -7.87
C SER A 511 9.30 -10.38 -8.23
N HIS A 512 8.10 -10.04 -8.72
CA HIS A 512 7.12 -10.98 -9.25
C HIS A 512 7.10 -10.92 -10.79
N TRP A 513 7.56 -12.01 -11.43
CA TRP A 513 7.64 -12.08 -12.89
C TRP A 513 6.78 -13.21 -13.47
N ARG A 514 5.78 -12.85 -14.28
CA ARG A 514 4.89 -13.77 -15.02
C ARG A 514 5.24 -13.72 -16.51
N GLU A 515 5.81 -14.78 -17.06
CA GLU A 515 6.19 -14.80 -18.48
C GLU A 515 4.98 -14.76 -19.43
N ASP A 516 3.84 -15.27 -18.97
CA ASP A 516 2.54 -15.19 -19.66
C ASP A 516 1.83 -13.83 -19.48
N HIS A 517 2.33 -12.96 -18.60
CA HIS A 517 1.87 -11.58 -18.38
C HIS A 517 3.09 -10.67 -18.18
N PRO A 518 3.85 -10.37 -19.25
CA PRO A 518 5.20 -9.80 -19.14
C PRO A 518 5.24 -8.32 -18.74
N GLU A 519 4.11 -7.63 -18.74
CA GLU A 519 3.98 -6.20 -18.44
C GLU A 519 3.32 -5.97 -17.08
N ALA A 520 3.58 -4.81 -16.48
CA ALA A 520 2.80 -4.31 -15.35
C ALA A 520 1.42 -3.85 -15.82
N ASP A 521 0.38 -4.07 -15.01
CA ASP A 521 -0.98 -3.62 -15.30
C ASP A 521 -1.53 -2.86 -14.09
N ASP A 522 -1.26 -1.55 -14.07
CA ASP A 522 -1.70 -0.68 -12.98
C ASP A 522 -3.23 -0.60 -12.85
N THR A 523 -3.98 -0.88 -13.92
CA THR A 523 -5.45 -0.81 -13.88
C THR A 523 -6.08 -1.94 -13.09
N ARG A 524 -5.42 -3.11 -13.06
CA ARG A 524 -5.92 -4.31 -12.39
C ARG A 524 -5.10 -4.75 -11.21
N TRP A 525 -3.83 -4.39 -11.13
CA TRP A 525 -2.90 -5.01 -10.19
C TRP A 525 -2.06 -4.01 -9.39
N LEU A 526 -2.33 -2.71 -9.50
CA LEU A 526 -1.84 -1.72 -8.52
C LEU A 526 -2.58 -1.88 -7.19
N ALA A 527 -2.30 -2.97 -6.50
CA ALA A 527 -3.00 -3.43 -5.31
C ALA A 527 -2.17 -4.43 -4.52
N HIS A 528 -2.52 -4.55 -3.24
CA HIS A 528 -2.02 -5.59 -2.34
C HIS A 528 -2.94 -6.82 -2.35
N LEU A 529 -2.35 -8.00 -2.16
CA LEU A 529 -3.04 -9.25 -1.93
C LEU A 529 -2.88 -9.66 -0.47
N ASP A 530 -3.98 -9.55 0.29
CA ASP A 530 -4.03 -9.91 1.69
C ASP A 530 -4.64 -11.31 1.84
N ALA A 531 -3.88 -12.24 2.42
CA ALA A 531 -4.29 -13.60 2.67
C ALA A 531 -4.60 -13.82 4.17
N THR A 532 -5.69 -14.50 4.44
CA THR A 532 -6.10 -14.92 5.80
C THR A 532 -6.46 -16.39 5.79
N LEU A 533 -6.02 -17.12 6.80
CA LEU A 533 -6.41 -18.51 7.01
C LEU A 533 -7.51 -18.58 8.09
N SER A 534 -8.63 -19.22 7.73
CA SER A 534 -9.73 -19.51 8.65
C SER A 534 -10.02 -21.01 8.68
N GLN A 535 -11.00 -21.44 9.48
CA GLN A 535 -11.48 -22.83 9.45
C GLN A 535 -12.09 -23.22 8.09
N GLU A 536 -12.63 -22.24 7.33
CA GLU A 536 -13.17 -22.45 5.98
C GLU A 536 -12.06 -22.55 4.91
N GLY A 537 -10.82 -22.24 5.29
CA GLY A 537 -9.64 -22.29 4.44
C GLY A 537 -9.03 -20.93 4.18
N LEU A 538 -8.17 -20.88 3.16
CA LEU A 538 -7.44 -19.69 2.75
C LEU A 538 -8.36 -18.77 1.94
N THR A 539 -8.51 -17.53 2.42
CA THR A 539 -9.17 -16.45 1.67
C THR A 539 -8.11 -15.44 1.26
N MET A 540 -8.28 -14.86 0.07
CA MET A 540 -7.41 -13.79 -0.42
C MET A 540 -8.24 -12.60 -0.86
N THR A 541 -7.94 -11.46 -0.27
CA THR A 541 -8.60 -10.18 -0.49
C THR A 541 -7.69 -9.29 -1.31
N TYR A 542 -8.25 -8.71 -2.36
CA TYR A 542 -7.60 -7.70 -3.17
C TYR A 542 -7.83 -6.31 -2.53
N ARG A 543 -6.77 -5.53 -2.34
CA ARG A 543 -6.84 -4.15 -1.81
C ARG A 543 -6.13 -3.17 -2.74
N PRO A 544 -6.85 -2.30 -3.47
CA PRO A 544 -6.25 -1.26 -4.29
C PRO A 544 -5.16 -0.48 -3.54
N HIS A 545 -4.05 -0.20 -4.21
CA HIS A 545 -2.93 0.58 -3.69
C HIS A 545 -3.11 2.05 -4.08
N GLY A 546 -2.81 2.98 -3.17
CA GLY A 546 -3.00 4.42 -3.39
C GLY A 546 -4.42 4.93 -3.14
N GLU A 547 -5.42 4.05 -3.01
CA GLU A 547 -6.67 4.39 -2.34
C GLU A 547 -6.38 4.54 -0.84
N ARG A 548 -6.25 5.79 -0.36
CA ARG A 548 -6.30 6.05 1.08
C ARG A 548 -7.54 5.37 1.62
N ARG A 549 -7.37 4.40 2.51
CA ARG A 549 -8.50 3.85 3.24
C ARG A 549 -9.03 4.94 4.16
N THR A 550 -10.00 5.67 3.66
CA THR A 550 -10.83 6.57 4.44
C THR A 550 -12.23 6.33 3.92
N THR A 551 -12.83 5.25 4.40
CA THR A 551 -14.28 5.13 4.37
C THR A 551 -14.79 6.41 4.99
N LEU A 552 -15.58 7.16 4.22
CA LEU A 552 -16.29 8.28 4.79
C LEU A 552 -17.16 7.73 5.94
N PRO A 553 -17.51 8.54 6.95
CA PRO A 553 -18.46 8.08 7.95
C PRO A 553 -19.70 7.48 7.26
N PRO A 554 -20.22 6.29 7.64
CA PRO A 554 -21.28 5.61 6.90
C PRO A 554 -22.52 6.47 6.64
N GLN A 555 -22.81 7.39 7.58
CA GLN A 555 -23.87 8.38 7.41
C GLN A 555 -23.59 9.35 6.26
N VAL A 556 -22.36 9.83 6.12
CA VAL A 556 -21.94 10.72 5.02
C VAL A 556 -22.02 9.98 3.68
N GLU A 557 -21.55 8.73 3.59
CA GLU A 557 -21.67 7.94 2.36
C GLU A 557 -23.12 7.76 1.93
N HIS A 558 -24.00 7.44 2.88
CA HIS A 558 -25.42 7.29 2.64
C HIS A 558 -26.04 8.60 2.12
N GLU A 559 -25.73 9.73 2.74
CA GLU A 559 -26.26 11.03 2.37
C GLU A 559 -25.74 11.52 1.01
N LEU A 560 -24.46 11.32 0.70
CA LEU A 560 -23.91 11.60 -0.64
C LEU A 560 -24.65 10.79 -1.71
N THR A 561 -24.90 9.50 -1.44
CA THR A 561 -25.63 8.63 -2.35
C THR A 561 -27.08 9.11 -2.54
N GLN A 562 -27.78 9.51 -1.47
CA GLN A 562 -29.14 10.08 -1.56
C GLN A 562 -29.17 11.41 -2.30
N ALA A 563 -28.09 12.20 -2.18
CA ALA A 563 -27.88 13.41 -2.97
C ALA A 563 -27.59 13.11 -4.45
N GLY A 564 -27.45 11.85 -4.87
CA GLY A 564 -27.07 11.48 -6.24
C GLY A 564 -25.61 11.79 -6.57
N LEU A 565 -24.75 11.80 -5.56
CA LEU A 565 -23.30 11.93 -5.67
C LEU A 565 -22.67 10.56 -5.43
N ASP A 566 -21.72 10.16 -6.28
CA ASP A 566 -20.94 8.95 -6.04
C ASP A 566 -19.88 9.23 -4.95
N PRO A 567 -19.91 8.53 -3.80
CA PRO A 567 -18.90 8.72 -2.75
C PRO A 567 -17.46 8.56 -3.24
N ALA A 568 -17.20 7.66 -4.20
CA ALA A 568 -15.86 7.43 -4.73
C ALA A 568 -15.37 8.63 -5.54
N ASP A 569 -16.23 9.23 -6.38
CA ASP A 569 -15.89 10.44 -7.14
C ASP A 569 -15.60 11.62 -6.20
N VAL A 570 -16.39 11.74 -5.14
CA VAL A 570 -16.24 12.78 -4.11
C VAL A 570 -14.92 12.60 -3.35
N VAL A 571 -14.58 11.37 -2.95
CA VAL A 571 -13.27 11.05 -2.36
C VAL A 571 -12.12 11.38 -3.32
N GLY A 572 -12.30 11.14 -4.62
CA GLY A 572 -11.34 11.54 -5.64
C GLY A 572 -11.10 13.06 -5.69
N VAL A 573 -12.14 13.87 -5.44
CA VAL A 573 -11.99 15.34 -5.29
C VAL A 573 -11.17 15.68 -4.05
N TYR A 574 -11.45 15.05 -2.90
CA TYR A 574 -10.67 15.27 -1.67
C TYR A 574 -9.19 14.95 -1.85
N ALA A 575 -8.90 13.80 -2.43
CA ALA A 575 -7.53 13.35 -2.67
C ALA A 575 -6.74 14.34 -3.53
N ARG A 576 -7.34 14.83 -4.61
CA ARG A 576 -6.71 15.83 -5.49
C ARG A 576 -6.51 17.17 -4.80
N ALA A 577 -7.53 17.67 -4.11
CA ALA A 577 -7.49 18.98 -3.46
C ALA A 577 -6.49 19.00 -2.28
N LEU A 578 -6.45 17.95 -1.47
CA LEU A 578 -5.46 17.84 -0.39
C LEU A 578 -4.05 17.59 -0.91
N ALA A 579 -3.87 16.92 -2.06
CA ALA A 579 -2.55 16.79 -2.67
C ALA A 579 -2.01 18.14 -3.19
N GLU A 580 -2.90 19.07 -3.56
CA GLU A 580 -2.54 20.45 -3.91
C GLU A 580 -2.13 21.27 -2.67
N ASP A 581 -2.91 21.17 -1.59
CA ASP A 581 -2.71 21.99 -0.38
C ASP A 581 -1.63 21.41 0.58
N VAL A 582 -1.51 20.08 0.68
CA VAL A 582 -0.64 19.39 1.64
C VAL A 582 0.49 18.69 0.89
N TRP A 583 1.51 19.46 0.52
CA TRP A 583 2.72 18.96 -0.15
C TRP A 583 3.73 18.37 0.87
N GLU A 584 4.94 18.02 0.41
CA GLU A 584 5.97 17.21 1.11
C GLU A 584 6.22 17.48 2.60
N ALA A 585 6.06 18.73 3.07
CA ALA A 585 6.30 19.15 4.46
C ALA A 585 5.06 19.15 5.37
N GLY A 586 3.86 18.89 4.82
CA GLY A 586 2.59 19.04 5.54
C GLY A 586 2.19 20.50 5.77
N ASP A 587 1.21 20.73 6.64
CA ASP A 587 0.86 22.07 7.13
C ASP A 587 1.94 22.59 8.10
N VAL A 588 2.98 23.19 7.54
CA VAL A 588 4.14 23.71 8.30
C VAL A 588 3.74 24.72 9.36
N THR A 589 2.67 25.49 9.14
CA THR A 589 2.21 26.51 10.09
C THR A 589 1.58 25.84 11.31
N SER A 590 0.67 24.88 11.11
CA SER A 590 0.08 24.13 12.22
C SER A 590 1.12 23.27 12.94
N LEU A 591 2.03 22.64 12.21
CA LEU A 591 3.12 21.85 12.79
C LEU A 591 4.03 22.69 13.69
N ALA A 592 4.35 23.93 13.29
CA ALA A 592 5.22 24.83 14.03
C ALA A 592 4.53 25.53 15.22
N THR A 593 3.23 25.83 15.10
CA THR A 593 2.53 26.72 16.05
C THR A 593 1.63 25.99 17.05
N ILE A 594 1.23 24.75 16.76
CA ILE A 594 0.27 24.00 17.57
C ILE A 594 0.95 22.76 18.14
N PRO A 595 0.93 22.54 19.47
CA PRO A 595 1.44 21.31 20.07
C PRO A 595 0.73 20.05 19.55
N GLU A 596 1.47 18.96 19.41
CA GLU A 596 0.89 17.66 19.06
C GLU A 596 -0.12 17.21 20.12
N GLY A 597 -1.28 16.70 19.70
CA GLY A 597 -2.35 16.29 20.60
C GLY A 597 -3.24 17.40 21.18
N ARG A 598 -3.04 18.67 20.78
CA ARG A 598 -3.97 19.76 21.15
C ARG A 598 -5.32 19.54 20.48
N GLU A 599 -6.37 19.33 21.28
CA GLU A 599 -7.75 19.30 20.83
C GLU A 599 -8.31 20.71 20.60
N ALA A 600 -9.20 20.86 19.63
CA ALA A 600 -9.92 22.09 19.34
C ALA A 600 -11.37 21.83 18.89
N VAL A 601 -12.18 22.87 19.03
CA VAL A 601 -13.54 22.93 18.48
C VAL A 601 -13.64 24.17 17.62
N ALA A 602 -14.16 24.02 16.41
CA ALA A 602 -14.41 25.12 15.50
C ALA A 602 -15.85 25.14 15.01
N ASP A 603 -16.36 26.33 14.72
CA ASP A 603 -17.67 26.53 14.09
C ASP A 603 -17.46 27.02 12.64
N VAL A 604 -18.11 26.36 11.70
CA VAL A 604 -18.27 26.83 10.32
C VAL A 604 -19.44 27.81 10.31
N VAL A 605 -19.20 29.07 9.94
CA VAL A 605 -20.13 30.18 10.13
C VAL A 605 -20.40 30.91 8.81
N ALA A 606 -21.67 31.17 8.51
CA ALA A 606 -22.05 32.03 7.40
C ALA A 606 -21.67 33.49 7.68
N ARG A 607 -20.94 34.13 6.76
CA ARG A 607 -20.56 35.55 6.84
C ARG A 607 -21.41 36.45 5.94
N ALA A 608 -22.22 35.85 5.07
CA ALA A 608 -23.21 36.50 4.23
C ALA A 608 -24.52 35.68 4.19
N ASP A 609 -25.62 36.34 3.83
CA ASP A 609 -26.90 35.68 3.63
C ASP A 609 -26.87 34.85 2.33
N GLY A 610 -27.46 33.66 2.34
CA GLY A 610 -27.47 32.79 1.17
C GLY A 610 -28.22 31.48 1.36
N VAL A 611 -27.97 30.55 0.46
CA VAL A 611 -28.43 29.15 0.52
C VAL A 611 -27.20 28.26 0.64
N VAL A 612 -27.18 27.39 1.65
CA VAL A 612 -26.06 26.49 1.90
C VAL A 612 -26.14 25.23 1.04
N ALA A 613 -25.01 24.75 0.53
CA ALA A 613 -24.90 23.46 -0.16
C ALA A 613 -23.51 22.84 0.03
N GLY A 614 -23.46 21.52 0.20
CA GLY A 614 -22.21 20.77 0.33
C GLY A 614 -21.79 20.46 1.77
N LEU A 615 -22.71 20.48 2.75
CA LEU A 615 -22.36 20.21 4.14
C LEU A 615 -21.84 18.78 4.37
N ALA A 616 -22.47 17.78 3.74
CA ALA A 616 -21.98 16.40 3.81
C ALA A 616 -20.62 16.23 3.11
N VAL A 617 -20.36 17.02 2.07
CA VAL A 617 -19.07 17.04 1.36
C VAL A 617 -17.98 17.63 2.26
N ALA A 618 -18.26 18.74 2.93
CA ALA A 618 -17.32 19.36 3.88
C ALA A 618 -17.05 18.44 5.09
N GLU A 619 -18.09 17.84 5.67
CA GLU A 619 -17.96 16.83 6.75
C GLU A 619 -17.10 15.64 6.31
N GLY A 620 -17.37 15.11 5.11
CA GLY A 620 -16.60 14.04 4.51
C GLY A 620 -15.13 14.38 4.33
N LEU A 621 -14.81 15.62 3.94
CA LEU A 621 -13.44 16.08 3.81
C LEU A 621 -12.73 16.23 5.16
N PHE A 622 -13.39 16.74 6.20
CA PHE A 622 -12.82 16.77 7.55
C PHE A 622 -12.51 15.36 8.05
N ALA A 623 -13.43 14.40 7.84
CA ALA A 623 -13.19 13.00 8.18
C ALA A 623 -12.04 12.39 7.34
N TYR A 624 -12.01 12.65 6.03
CA TYR A 624 -10.99 12.16 5.11
C TYR A 624 -9.60 12.67 5.47
N ALA A 625 -9.45 13.98 5.66
CA ALA A 625 -8.17 14.63 5.95
C ALA A 625 -7.57 14.20 7.30
N SER A 626 -8.42 13.85 8.26
CA SER A 626 -8.02 13.47 9.63
C SER A 626 -8.00 11.96 9.88
N GLU A 627 -8.31 11.14 8.87
CA GLU A 627 -8.49 9.69 9.02
C GLU A 627 -9.57 9.33 10.06
N GLY A 628 -10.65 10.10 10.10
CA GLY A 628 -11.81 9.90 10.98
C GLY A 628 -11.63 10.45 12.40
N ARG A 629 -10.54 11.19 12.68
CA ARG A 629 -10.30 11.79 14.00
C ARG A 629 -11.10 13.07 14.24
N LEU A 630 -11.46 13.80 13.19
CA LEU A 630 -12.38 14.93 13.28
C LEU A 630 -13.83 14.44 13.21
N THR A 631 -14.65 14.98 14.11
CA THR A 631 -16.10 14.75 14.13
C THR A 631 -16.83 16.04 13.84
N ALA A 632 -17.96 15.96 13.15
CA ALA A 632 -18.77 17.12 12.79
C ALA A 632 -20.21 16.98 13.26
N ALA A 633 -20.81 18.09 13.67
CA ALA A 633 -22.21 18.21 14.02
C ALA A 633 -22.84 19.33 13.19
N ARG A 634 -23.58 18.95 12.14
CA ARG A 634 -24.31 19.89 11.28
C ARG A 634 -25.50 20.51 12.02
N ARG A 635 -25.73 21.79 11.79
CA ARG A 635 -26.78 22.61 12.43
C ARG A 635 -27.92 23.00 11.48
N VAL A 636 -27.63 23.01 10.19
CA VAL A 636 -28.57 23.29 9.09
C VAL A 636 -28.48 22.20 8.04
N LYS A 637 -29.37 22.23 7.05
CA LYS A 637 -29.39 21.27 5.93
C LYS A 637 -29.02 21.93 4.60
N ASP A 638 -28.49 21.15 3.67
CA ASP A 638 -28.29 21.62 2.30
C ASP A 638 -29.63 22.07 1.68
N GLY A 639 -29.61 23.22 1.01
CA GLY A 639 -30.80 23.89 0.45
C GLY A 639 -31.52 24.84 1.43
N GLU A 640 -31.06 24.92 2.68
CA GLU A 640 -31.61 25.85 3.68
C GLU A 640 -31.07 27.27 3.46
N ARG A 641 -31.93 28.28 3.71
CA ARG A 641 -31.51 29.68 3.75
C ARG A 641 -30.83 29.97 5.07
N VAL A 642 -29.71 30.67 5.00
CA VAL A 642 -28.91 31.06 6.17
C VAL A 642 -28.68 32.57 6.16
N ALA A 643 -28.63 33.14 7.34
CA ALA A 643 -28.29 34.54 7.56
C ALA A 643 -26.84 34.66 8.03
N ARG A 644 -26.25 35.84 7.81
CA ARG A 644 -24.95 36.19 8.38
C ARG A 644 -24.94 35.97 9.90
N GLY A 645 -24.01 35.15 10.37
CA GLY A 645 -23.81 34.78 11.77
C GLY A 645 -24.30 33.38 12.12
N ASP A 646 -25.06 32.72 11.24
CA ASP A 646 -25.53 31.36 11.50
C ASP A 646 -24.37 30.35 11.52
N VAL A 647 -24.37 29.48 12.52
CA VAL A 647 -23.45 28.34 12.60
C VAL A 647 -24.02 27.22 11.74
N LEU A 648 -23.25 26.79 10.73
CA LEU A 648 -23.65 25.75 9.78
C LEU A 648 -23.28 24.35 10.28
N MET A 649 -22.11 24.23 10.90
CA MET A 649 -21.54 22.98 11.37
C MET A 649 -20.53 23.27 12.50
N THR A 650 -20.48 22.43 13.53
CA THR A 650 -19.43 22.45 14.55
C THR A 650 -18.51 21.25 14.32
N VAL A 651 -17.19 21.46 14.20
CA VAL A 651 -16.18 20.41 14.01
C VAL A 651 -15.29 20.32 15.25
N SER A 652 -15.01 19.11 15.72
CA SER A 652 -14.20 18.85 16.92
C SER A 652 -13.17 17.75 16.69
N GLY A 653 -11.97 17.94 17.24
CA GLY A 653 -10.89 16.95 17.24
C GLY A 653 -9.50 17.62 17.27
N PRO A 654 -8.45 16.95 16.77
CA PRO A 654 -7.10 17.49 16.86
C PRO A 654 -6.95 18.79 16.03
N ALA A 655 -6.43 19.83 16.66
CA ALA A 655 -6.34 21.18 16.11
C ALA A 655 -5.49 21.24 14.83
N ARG A 656 -4.41 20.45 14.75
CA ARG A 656 -3.56 20.37 13.55
C ARG A 656 -4.32 19.86 12.34
N ASP A 657 -5.12 18.80 12.50
CA ASP A 657 -5.89 18.24 11.37
C ASP A 657 -7.02 19.18 10.95
N LEU A 658 -7.65 19.83 11.93
CA LEU A 658 -8.73 20.78 11.69
C LEU A 658 -8.26 21.91 10.79
N LEU A 659 -7.12 22.54 11.12
CA LEU A 659 -6.54 23.62 10.31
C LEU A 659 -5.97 23.12 8.99
N THR A 660 -5.40 21.91 8.95
CA THR A 660 -4.93 21.29 7.69
C THR A 660 -6.10 21.11 6.71
N ALA A 661 -7.28 20.74 7.18
CA ALA A 661 -8.46 20.50 6.36
C ALA A 661 -9.27 21.78 6.04
N GLU A 662 -9.07 22.85 6.81
CA GLU A 662 -9.92 24.05 6.83
C GLU A 662 -10.10 24.64 5.43
N ARG A 663 -9.00 24.99 4.76
CA ARG A 663 -9.05 25.74 3.51
C ARG A 663 -9.75 24.94 2.42
N THR A 664 -9.39 23.66 2.29
CA THR A 664 -9.96 22.76 1.30
C THR A 664 -11.47 22.59 1.52
N ALA A 665 -11.91 22.43 2.79
CA ALA A 665 -13.32 22.29 3.14
C ALA A 665 -14.12 23.56 2.87
N LEU A 666 -13.58 24.73 3.25
CA LEU A 666 -14.21 26.01 2.97
C LEU A 666 -14.29 26.30 1.47
N ASN A 667 -13.25 25.99 0.68
CA ASN A 667 -13.27 26.22 -0.77
C ASN A 667 -14.41 25.46 -1.45
N LEU A 668 -14.63 24.19 -1.09
CA LEU A 668 -15.75 23.42 -1.61
C LEU A 668 -17.09 23.97 -1.12
N LEU A 669 -17.24 24.20 0.20
CA LEU A 669 -18.50 24.63 0.79
C LEU A 669 -18.94 26.03 0.31
N THR A 670 -18.01 26.99 0.21
CA THR A 670 -18.27 28.36 -0.25
C THR A 670 -18.63 28.41 -1.74
N HIS A 671 -17.95 27.63 -2.58
CA HIS A 671 -18.26 27.51 -4.02
C HIS A 671 -19.66 26.93 -4.23
N LEU A 672 -19.95 25.78 -3.62
CA LEU A 672 -21.24 25.11 -3.76
C LEU A 672 -22.39 25.95 -3.20
N SER A 673 -22.19 26.57 -2.03
CA SER A 673 -23.20 27.48 -1.46
C SER A 673 -23.38 28.75 -2.31
N GLY A 674 -22.33 29.22 -2.98
CA GLY A 674 -22.42 30.30 -3.97
C GLY A 674 -23.33 29.95 -5.15
N ILE A 675 -23.16 28.75 -5.72
CA ILE A 675 -24.01 28.22 -6.79
C ILE A 675 -25.46 28.09 -6.34
N ALA A 676 -25.70 27.51 -5.15
CA ALA A 676 -27.04 27.35 -4.61
C ALA A 676 -27.72 28.72 -4.37
N THR A 677 -26.97 29.68 -3.83
CA THR A 677 -27.45 31.05 -3.60
C THR A 677 -27.80 31.76 -4.91
N ALA A 678 -26.91 31.67 -5.92
CA ALA A 678 -27.17 32.24 -7.23
C ALA A 678 -28.42 31.62 -7.87
N THR A 679 -28.55 30.28 -7.79
CA THR A 679 -29.70 29.56 -8.34
C THR A 679 -30.99 29.96 -7.64
N ALA A 680 -31.00 30.07 -6.32
CA ALA A 680 -32.18 30.48 -5.55
C ALA A 680 -32.69 31.87 -5.97
N ARG A 681 -31.79 32.82 -6.24
CA ARG A 681 -32.16 34.15 -6.75
C ARG A 681 -32.84 34.07 -8.12
N TRP A 682 -32.37 33.19 -9.01
CA TRP A 682 -33.02 32.97 -10.30
C TRP A 682 -34.39 32.32 -10.14
N VAL A 683 -34.51 31.35 -9.22
CA VAL A 683 -35.79 30.66 -8.94
C VAL A 683 -36.82 31.65 -8.37
N GLU A 684 -36.41 32.52 -7.44
CA GLU A 684 -37.23 33.63 -6.94
C GLU A 684 -37.68 34.57 -8.07
N ALA A 685 -36.78 34.94 -8.97
CA ALA A 685 -37.10 35.86 -10.07
C ALA A 685 -38.20 35.33 -11.02
N VAL A 686 -38.35 34.00 -11.13
CA VAL A 686 -39.37 33.36 -11.98
C VAL A 686 -40.59 32.85 -11.19
N GLU A 687 -40.65 33.08 -9.89
CA GLU A 687 -41.68 32.54 -8.99
C GLU A 687 -43.10 32.99 -9.38
N GLY A 688 -44.03 32.04 -9.55
CA GLY A 688 -45.39 32.33 -10.03
C GLY A 688 -45.52 32.30 -11.56
N THR A 689 -44.49 31.78 -12.25
CA THR A 689 -44.60 31.24 -13.62
C THR A 689 -44.46 29.70 -13.59
N ASN A 690 -44.66 29.04 -14.72
CA ASN A 690 -44.39 27.60 -14.86
C ASN A 690 -42.92 27.28 -15.21
N ALA A 691 -42.11 28.30 -15.48
CA ALA A 691 -40.74 28.12 -15.93
C ALA A 691 -39.83 27.65 -14.78
N ARG A 692 -38.90 26.75 -15.09
CA ARG A 692 -37.89 26.25 -14.14
C ARG A 692 -36.49 26.69 -14.52
N VAL A 693 -35.71 27.10 -13.55
CA VAL A 693 -34.31 27.46 -13.76
C VAL A 693 -33.48 26.19 -13.90
N ARG A 694 -32.67 26.11 -14.94
CA ARG A 694 -31.91 24.92 -15.30
C ARG A 694 -30.43 25.23 -15.46
N ASP A 695 -29.59 24.29 -15.04
CA ASP A 695 -28.14 24.38 -15.23
C ASP A 695 -27.70 24.10 -16.68
N SER A 696 -26.38 24.07 -16.89
CA SER A 696 -25.78 23.58 -18.13
C SER A 696 -24.64 22.59 -17.85
N ARG A 697 -23.88 22.25 -18.89
CA ARG A 697 -22.61 21.51 -18.77
C ARG A 697 -21.36 22.38 -18.71
N LYS A 698 -21.52 23.71 -18.59
CA LYS A 698 -20.43 24.66 -18.36
C LYS A 698 -20.00 24.62 -16.88
N THR A 699 -19.36 23.52 -16.51
CA THR A 699 -18.94 23.19 -15.13
C THR A 699 -17.42 23.18 -15.03
N LEU A 700 -16.88 23.36 -13.83
CA LEU A 700 -15.45 23.16 -13.61
C LEU A 700 -15.08 21.67 -13.80
N PRO A 701 -13.95 21.36 -14.45
CA PRO A 701 -13.48 19.98 -14.59
C PRO A 701 -13.34 19.30 -13.22
N GLY A 702 -13.87 18.08 -13.09
CA GLY A 702 -13.82 17.31 -11.85
C GLY A 702 -14.88 17.67 -10.80
N LEU A 703 -15.63 18.78 -10.94
CA LEU A 703 -16.63 19.22 -9.95
C LEU A 703 -18.09 19.14 -10.44
N ARG A 704 -18.33 18.70 -11.67
CA ARG A 704 -19.66 18.72 -12.30
C ARG A 704 -20.79 18.16 -11.43
N ALA A 705 -20.60 16.99 -10.82
CA ALA A 705 -21.65 16.38 -10.00
C ALA A 705 -22.00 17.23 -8.77
N LEU A 706 -20.97 17.80 -8.13
CA LEU A 706 -21.12 18.68 -6.96
C LEU A 706 -21.81 20.00 -7.35
N GLU A 707 -21.36 20.65 -8.43
CA GLU A 707 -21.94 21.92 -8.90
C GLU A 707 -23.41 21.77 -9.29
N LYS A 708 -23.76 20.68 -9.98
CA LYS A 708 -25.15 20.35 -10.33
C LYS A 708 -25.98 19.91 -9.14
N TYR A 709 -25.38 19.35 -8.10
CA TYR A 709 -26.05 19.14 -6.82
C TYR A 709 -26.39 20.49 -6.16
N ALA A 710 -25.45 21.43 -6.14
CA ALA A 710 -25.68 22.76 -5.58
C ALA A 710 -26.80 23.54 -6.31
N VAL A 711 -26.94 23.40 -7.63
CA VAL A 711 -28.08 23.95 -8.37
C VAL A 711 -29.41 23.41 -7.82
N ARG A 712 -29.51 22.10 -7.57
CA ARG A 712 -30.72 21.50 -6.97
C ARG A 712 -30.97 22.00 -5.55
N CYS A 713 -29.93 22.20 -4.74
CA CYS A 713 -30.05 22.81 -3.42
C CYS A 713 -30.63 24.24 -3.50
N GLY A 714 -30.28 25.01 -4.53
CA GLY A 714 -30.88 26.32 -4.80
C GLY A 714 -32.29 26.29 -5.42
N GLY A 715 -32.90 25.11 -5.60
CA GLY A 715 -34.24 24.95 -6.19
C GLY A 715 -34.27 24.84 -7.71
N GLY A 716 -33.12 24.86 -8.38
CA GLY A 716 -33.01 24.66 -9.82
C GLY A 716 -33.15 23.19 -10.23
N VAL A 717 -33.06 22.96 -11.54
CA VAL A 717 -33.03 21.61 -12.13
C VAL A 717 -31.79 21.37 -12.96
N ASN A 718 -31.42 20.10 -13.07
CA ASN A 718 -30.29 19.70 -13.91
C ASN A 718 -30.76 19.46 -15.34
N HIS A 719 -29.94 19.85 -16.30
CA HIS A 719 -30.04 19.50 -17.71
C HIS A 719 -29.55 18.05 -17.93
N ARG A 720 -28.41 17.85 -18.60
CA ARG A 720 -27.73 16.54 -18.72
C ARG A 720 -26.39 16.49 -17.98
N MET A 721 -25.95 15.32 -17.53
CA MET A 721 -24.66 15.13 -16.85
C MET A 721 -23.52 14.86 -17.84
N SER A 722 -23.79 14.12 -18.92
CA SER A 722 -22.83 13.63 -19.91
C SER A 722 -23.28 13.92 -21.35
N LEU A 723 -22.49 13.50 -22.36
CA LEU A 723 -22.91 13.57 -23.78
C LEU A 723 -23.87 12.44 -24.14
N SER A 724 -23.96 11.40 -23.32
CA SER A 724 -24.73 10.18 -23.56
C SER A 724 -26.07 10.14 -22.84
N ASP A 725 -26.38 11.08 -21.94
CA ASP A 725 -27.68 11.08 -21.23
C ASP A 725 -28.81 11.66 -22.09
N ALA A 726 -28.45 12.60 -22.97
CA ALA A 726 -29.34 13.21 -23.95
C ALA A 726 -28.51 13.77 -25.10
N ALA A 727 -29.00 13.63 -26.33
CA ALA A 727 -28.41 14.27 -27.49
C ALA A 727 -28.83 15.74 -27.55
N LEU A 728 -27.88 16.64 -27.75
CA LEU A 728 -28.13 18.06 -27.99
C LEU A 728 -27.58 18.40 -29.37
N ILE A 729 -28.48 18.58 -30.33
CA ILE A 729 -28.12 18.91 -31.70
C ILE A 729 -27.90 20.42 -31.78
N LYS A 730 -26.63 20.80 -31.91
CA LYS A 730 -26.17 22.19 -32.09
C LYS A 730 -25.84 22.52 -33.53
N ASP A 731 -25.69 23.80 -33.84
CA ASP A 731 -25.22 24.38 -35.11
C ASP A 731 -24.19 23.53 -35.88
N ASN A 732 -23.10 23.11 -35.25
CA ASN A 732 -22.02 22.37 -35.86
C ASN A 732 -22.46 20.96 -36.29
N HIS A 733 -23.35 20.33 -35.53
CA HIS A 733 -23.93 19.03 -35.88
C HIS A 733 -24.92 19.16 -37.04
N VAL A 734 -25.69 20.24 -37.05
CA VAL A 734 -26.62 20.56 -38.15
C VAL A 734 -25.86 20.73 -39.46
N VAL A 735 -24.76 21.51 -39.44
CA VAL A 735 -23.89 21.70 -40.60
C VAL A 735 -23.27 20.37 -41.05
N ALA A 736 -22.71 19.61 -40.11
CA ALA A 736 -22.06 18.33 -40.43
C ALA A 736 -23.02 17.28 -41.00
N ALA A 737 -24.27 17.25 -40.54
CA ALA A 737 -25.30 16.31 -41.00
C ALA A 737 -26.03 16.77 -42.28
N GLY A 738 -25.78 17.99 -42.76
CA GLY A 738 -26.45 18.56 -43.94
C GLY A 738 -27.87 19.08 -43.68
N GLY A 739 -28.21 19.39 -42.41
CA GLY A 739 -29.48 19.99 -42.03
C GLY A 739 -30.04 19.46 -40.71
N VAL A 740 -30.95 20.23 -40.09
CA VAL A 740 -31.46 19.93 -38.74
C VAL A 740 -32.24 18.60 -38.72
N ALA A 741 -33.10 18.39 -39.72
CA ALA A 741 -33.86 17.16 -39.88
C ALA A 741 -32.96 15.93 -40.15
N ALA A 742 -31.84 16.12 -40.85
CA ALA A 742 -30.88 15.05 -41.10
C ALA A 742 -30.13 14.67 -39.81
N ALA A 743 -29.70 15.67 -39.03
CA ALA A 743 -29.09 15.45 -37.72
C ALA A 743 -30.04 14.71 -36.76
N PHE A 744 -31.31 15.14 -36.68
CA PHE A 744 -32.30 14.52 -35.81
C PHE A 744 -32.53 13.04 -36.16
N ARG A 745 -32.78 12.74 -37.44
CA ARG A 745 -32.98 11.36 -37.91
C ARG A 745 -31.75 10.49 -37.68
N ALA A 746 -30.55 11.03 -37.89
CA ALA A 746 -29.31 10.29 -37.64
C ALA A 746 -29.18 9.89 -36.16
N VAL A 747 -29.45 10.81 -35.23
CA VAL A 747 -29.43 10.51 -33.79
C VAL A 747 -30.53 9.51 -33.43
N ARG A 748 -31.78 9.73 -33.88
CA ARG A 748 -32.91 8.84 -33.54
C ARG A 748 -32.73 7.44 -34.12
N GLN A 749 -32.14 7.30 -35.30
CA GLN A 749 -31.86 5.99 -35.89
C GLN A 749 -30.75 5.25 -35.14
N ALA A 750 -29.69 5.96 -34.75
CA ALA A 750 -28.57 5.36 -34.02
C ALA A 750 -28.93 5.06 -32.54
N PHE A 751 -29.75 5.90 -31.92
CA PHE A 751 -30.12 5.84 -30.51
C PHE A 751 -31.64 6.05 -30.30
N PRO A 752 -32.48 5.03 -30.61
CA PRO A 752 -33.94 5.18 -30.64
C PRO A 752 -34.60 5.68 -29.35
N GLY A 753 -34.04 5.34 -28.19
CA GLY A 753 -34.58 5.71 -26.87
C GLY A 753 -33.89 6.90 -26.20
N LEU A 754 -32.90 7.54 -26.85
CA LEU A 754 -32.19 8.67 -26.25
C LEU A 754 -33.05 9.94 -26.35
N PRO A 755 -33.20 10.75 -25.29
CA PRO A 755 -33.80 12.07 -25.39
C PRO A 755 -33.00 12.96 -26.35
N ILE A 756 -33.70 13.73 -27.19
CA ILE A 756 -33.09 14.62 -28.17
C ILE A 756 -33.63 16.03 -27.96
N GLU A 757 -32.73 16.97 -27.71
CA GLU A 757 -33.00 18.39 -27.71
C GLU A 757 -32.32 19.02 -28.93
N VAL A 758 -33.01 19.95 -29.57
CA VAL A 758 -32.52 20.62 -30.78
C VAL A 758 -32.41 22.12 -30.53
N GLU A 759 -31.21 22.65 -30.73
CA GLU A 759 -30.94 24.08 -30.67
C GLU A 759 -31.40 24.76 -31.97
N VAL A 760 -32.14 25.86 -31.81
CA VAL A 760 -32.58 26.72 -32.91
C VAL A 760 -32.20 28.17 -32.59
N ASP A 761 -31.69 28.86 -33.61
CA ASP A 761 -31.29 30.27 -33.55
C ASP A 761 -32.22 31.18 -34.36
N ARG A 762 -33.14 30.59 -35.14
CA ARG A 762 -34.14 31.32 -35.93
C ARG A 762 -35.51 30.63 -35.86
N ILE A 763 -36.56 31.44 -35.85
CA ILE A 763 -37.93 30.95 -35.67
C ILE A 763 -38.42 30.02 -36.80
N ASP A 764 -37.87 30.15 -38.01
CA ASP A 764 -38.20 29.31 -39.17
C ASP A 764 -37.70 27.86 -39.03
N GLN A 765 -36.80 27.58 -38.08
CA GLN A 765 -36.29 26.24 -37.80
C GLN A 765 -37.22 25.41 -36.90
N ILE A 766 -38.18 26.04 -36.19
CA ILE A 766 -39.03 25.35 -35.20
C ILE A 766 -39.95 24.32 -35.85
N GLU A 767 -40.72 24.67 -36.88
CA GLU A 767 -41.67 23.73 -37.50
C GLU A 767 -40.98 22.51 -38.13
N PRO A 768 -39.85 22.66 -38.86
CA PRO A 768 -39.09 21.51 -39.35
C PRO A 768 -38.64 20.55 -38.23
N VAL A 769 -38.26 21.10 -37.08
CA VAL A 769 -37.81 20.31 -35.91
C VAL A 769 -38.98 19.58 -35.25
N LEU A 770 -40.14 20.24 -35.12
CA LEU A 770 -41.37 19.63 -34.62
C LEU A 770 -41.88 18.53 -35.55
N ALA A 771 -41.81 18.72 -36.86
CA ALA A 771 -42.26 17.74 -37.85
C ALA A 771 -41.45 16.43 -37.79
N GLU A 772 -40.19 16.48 -37.36
CA GLU A 772 -39.34 15.30 -37.14
C GLU A 772 -39.58 14.63 -35.77
N GLY A 773 -40.36 15.26 -34.89
CA GLY A 773 -40.74 14.72 -33.58
C GLY A 773 -39.81 15.10 -32.43
N ALA A 774 -39.20 16.28 -32.46
CA ALA A 774 -38.43 16.79 -31.32
C ALA A 774 -39.34 17.09 -30.12
N GLU A 775 -38.94 16.60 -28.95
CA GLU A 775 -39.69 16.74 -27.68
C GLU A 775 -39.19 17.89 -26.81
N GLU A 776 -37.96 18.36 -27.08
CA GLU A 776 -37.33 19.54 -26.44
C GLU A 776 -36.66 20.41 -27.51
N ILE A 777 -36.85 21.72 -27.41
CA ILE A 777 -36.26 22.72 -28.31
C ILE A 777 -35.60 23.82 -27.48
N LEU A 778 -34.33 24.08 -27.74
CA LEU A 778 -33.55 25.12 -27.11
C LEU A 778 -33.52 26.36 -28.02
N LEU A 779 -34.08 27.47 -27.54
CA LEU A 779 -34.14 28.77 -28.21
C LEU A 779 -32.88 29.57 -27.86
N ASP A 780 -31.89 29.61 -28.74
CA ASP A 780 -30.61 30.29 -28.49
C ASP A 780 -30.65 31.77 -28.92
N ASN A 781 -30.44 32.68 -27.96
CA ASN A 781 -30.39 34.13 -28.14
C ASN A 781 -31.67 34.78 -28.73
N PHE A 782 -32.84 34.15 -28.57
CA PHE A 782 -34.12 34.76 -28.95
C PHE A 782 -34.43 35.98 -28.06
N SER A 783 -35.08 37.00 -28.61
CA SER A 783 -35.69 38.08 -27.82
C SER A 783 -36.97 37.61 -27.11
N VAL A 784 -37.43 38.34 -26.09
CA VAL A 784 -38.69 38.03 -25.37
C VAL A 784 -39.89 37.95 -26.33
N GLU A 785 -39.95 38.83 -27.33
CA GLU A 785 -41.01 38.82 -28.35
C GLU A 785 -40.96 37.57 -29.23
N GLU A 786 -39.76 37.17 -29.66
CA GLU A 786 -39.54 35.96 -30.45
C GLU A 786 -39.83 34.70 -29.64
N MET A 787 -39.44 34.64 -28.37
CA MET A 787 -39.78 33.53 -27.47
C MET A 787 -41.29 33.41 -27.29
N ALA A 788 -42.00 34.51 -27.03
CA ALA A 788 -43.47 34.47 -26.92
C ALA A 788 -44.14 34.00 -28.22
N ARG A 789 -43.55 34.34 -29.39
CA ARG A 789 -44.01 33.83 -30.69
C ARG A 789 -43.70 32.34 -30.85
N ALA A 790 -42.52 31.88 -30.43
CA ALA A 790 -42.13 30.48 -30.44
C ALA A 790 -43.05 29.63 -29.54
N VAL A 791 -43.37 30.10 -28.32
CA VAL A 791 -44.31 29.42 -27.41
C VAL A 791 -45.68 29.24 -28.06
N ARG A 792 -46.23 30.29 -28.68
CA ARG A 792 -47.51 30.19 -29.42
C ARG A 792 -47.43 29.25 -30.63
N MET A 793 -46.28 29.18 -31.29
CA MET A 793 -46.08 28.33 -32.46
C MET A 793 -45.94 26.85 -32.09
N VAL A 794 -45.24 26.57 -30.99
CA VAL A 794 -45.06 25.20 -30.48
C VAL A 794 -46.37 24.65 -29.91
N ASP A 795 -47.16 25.49 -29.23
CA ASP A 795 -48.50 25.16 -28.72
C ASP A 795 -48.51 23.84 -27.90
N GLY A 796 -47.49 23.67 -27.05
CA GLY A 796 -47.34 22.50 -26.18
C GLY A 796 -46.85 21.21 -26.86
N ARG A 797 -46.51 21.24 -28.16
CA ARG A 797 -45.99 20.07 -28.90
C ARG A 797 -44.58 19.63 -28.45
N ALA A 798 -43.79 20.55 -27.90
CA ALA A 798 -42.45 20.31 -27.36
C ALA A 798 -42.20 21.25 -26.17
N ARG A 799 -41.28 20.87 -25.29
CA ARG A 799 -40.81 21.75 -24.21
C ARG A 799 -39.81 22.76 -24.76
N LEU A 800 -39.89 24.00 -24.29
CA LEU A 800 -39.03 25.09 -24.73
C LEU A 800 -38.05 25.51 -23.63
N GLU A 801 -36.77 25.54 -23.98
CA GLU A 801 -35.69 26.03 -23.13
C GLU A 801 -35.14 27.35 -23.70
N ALA A 802 -35.18 28.43 -22.93
CA ALA A 802 -34.51 29.68 -23.28
C ALA A 802 -33.02 29.60 -22.90
N SER A 803 -32.14 29.96 -23.83
CA SER A 803 -30.68 29.97 -23.64
C SER A 803 -30.06 31.17 -24.34
N GLY A 804 -28.82 31.50 -23.95
CA GLY A 804 -28.04 32.57 -24.57
C GLY A 804 -28.40 33.96 -24.02
N GLY A 805 -27.40 34.72 -23.59
CA GLY A 805 -27.57 36.11 -23.16
C GLY A 805 -28.49 36.38 -21.95
N LEU A 806 -28.97 35.35 -21.24
CA LEU A 806 -29.88 35.49 -20.10
C LEU A 806 -29.25 36.29 -18.96
N ARG A 807 -30.03 37.25 -18.43
CA ARG A 807 -29.67 38.06 -17.25
C ARG A 807 -30.76 37.96 -16.19
N LEU A 808 -30.38 38.13 -14.93
CA LEU A 808 -31.31 37.98 -13.81
C LEU A 808 -32.43 39.03 -13.88
N GLU A 809 -32.13 40.23 -14.35
CA GLU A 809 -33.08 41.35 -14.46
C GLU A 809 -34.20 41.06 -15.47
N SER A 810 -33.92 40.28 -16.52
CA SER A 810 -34.88 39.90 -17.55
C SER A 810 -35.48 38.51 -17.35
N ALA A 811 -35.10 37.80 -16.27
CA ALA A 811 -35.53 36.42 -16.03
C ALA A 811 -37.06 36.30 -15.95
N ARG A 812 -37.71 37.28 -15.31
CA ARG A 812 -39.18 37.31 -15.17
C ARG A 812 -39.88 37.46 -16.52
N ASP A 813 -39.40 38.38 -17.35
CA ASP A 813 -40.00 38.65 -18.67
C ASP A 813 -39.85 37.45 -19.59
N VAL A 814 -38.68 36.78 -19.56
CA VAL A 814 -38.43 35.54 -20.29
C VAL A 814 -39.36 34.43 -19.81
N ALA A 815 -39.48 34.21 -18.49
CA ALA A 815 -40.35 33.19 -17.92
C ALA A 815 -41.84 33.44 -18.23
N ALA A 816 -42.27 34.71 -18.24
CA ALA A 816 -43.64 35.10 -18.56
C ALA A 816 -44.04 34.85 -20.03
N THR A 817 -43.08 34.56 -20.92
CA THR A 817 -43.38 34.16 -22.30
C THR A 817 -44.05 32.78 -22.37
N GLY A 818 -43.88 31.95 -21.34
CA GLY A 818 -44.40 30.59 -21.26
C GLY A 818 -43.41 29.49 -21.62
N VAL A 819 -42.11 29.79 -21.72
CA VAL A 819 -41.06 28.76 -21.83
C VAL A 819 -41.01 27.87 -20.59
N ASP A 820 -40.61 26.62 -20.75
CA ASP A 820 -40.55 25.63 -19.67
C ASP A 820 -39.27 25.78 -18.84
N TYR A 821 -38.16 26.14 -19.48
CA TYR A 821 -36.85 26.24 -18.83
C TYR A 821 -36.10 27.51 -19.18
N LEU A 822 -35.33 28.03 -18.21
CA LEU A 822 -34.30 29.04 -18.42
C LEU A 822 -32.93 28.39 -18.15
N ALA A 823 -32.11 28.18 -19.18
CA ALA A 823 -30.80 27.56 -19.07
C ALA A 823 -29.70 28.58 -18.78
N VAL A 824 -29.29 28.66 -17.52
CA VAL A 824 -28.36 29.69 -17.05
C VAL A 824 -26.98 29.08 -16.84
N GLY A 825 -26.15 29.15 -17.88
CA GLY A 825 -24.80 28.58 -17.82
C GLY A 825 -23.91 29.16 -16.71
N ALA A 826 -24.09 30.45 -16.39
CA ALA A 826 -23.31 31.16 -15.38
C ALA A 826 -23.49 30.62 -13.95
N LEU A 827 -24.55 29.83 -13.69
CA LEU A 827 -24.82 29.28 -12.35
C LEU A 827 -23.68 28.41 -11.84
N THR A 828 -23.04 27.60 -12.69
CA THR A 828 -22.04 26.62 -12.24
C THR A 828 -20.60 27.12 -12.34
N HIS A 829 -20.26 27.96 -13.33
CA HIS A 829 -18.87 28.42 -13.54
C HIS A 829 -18.61 29.89 -13.17
N SER A 830 -19.65 30.67 -12.84
CA SER A 830 -19.53 32.10 -12.57
C SER A 830 -20.33 32.58 -11.36
N ALA A 831 -20.91 31.67 -10.58
CA ALA A 831 -21.54 32.05 -9.32
C ALA A 831 -20.49 32.62 -8.35
N PRO A 832 -20.76 33.78 -7.72
CA PRO A 832 -19.93 34.27 -6.64
C PRO A 832 -19.96 33.27 -5.47
N ALA A 833 -18.80 32.99 -4.86
CA ALA A 833 -18.73 32.17 -3.66
C ALA A 833 -19.53 32.84 -2.52
N LEU A 834 -20.26 32.03 -1.75
CA LEU A 834 -20.90 32.52 -0.51
C LEU A 834 -19.83 32.64 0.57
N ASP A 835 -19.74 33.78 1.23
CA ASP A 835 -18.76 34.01 2.29
C ASP A 835 -19.09 33.14 3.52
N ILE A 836 -18.24 32.14 3.78
CA ILE A 836 -18.32 31.20 4.90
C ILE A 836 -16.92 31.07 5.49
N ALA A 837 -16.83 31.16 6.82
CA ALA A 837 -15.58 31.07 7.55
C ALA A 837 -15.58 29.87 8.51
N LEU A 838 -14.41 29.52 9.03
CA LEU A 838 -14.25 28.62 10.15
C LEU A 838 -13.64 29.40 11.31
N ASP A 839 -14.31 29.39 12.46
CA ASP A 839 -13.89 30.09 13.67
C ASP A 839 -13.53 29.07 14.75
N LEU A 840 -12.27 29.05 15.18
CA LEU A 840 -11.88 28.31 16.38
C LEU A 840 -12.55 28.93 17.61
N ARG A 841 -13.15 28.10 18.46
CA ARG A 841 -13.63 28.55 19.76
C ARG A 841 -12.42 28.89 20.64
N GLY A 842 -12.36 30.12 21.12
CA GLY A 842 -11.37 30.51 22.13
C GLY A 842 -11.51 29.61 23.35
N THR A 843 -10.38 29.10 23.84
CA THR A 843 -10.32 28.31 25.09
C THR A 843 -10.49 29.17 26.32
#